data_AF-A0AAU4FBR8-F1
#
_entry.id   AF-A0AAU4FBR8-F1
#
_cell.length_a   1.000
_cell.length_b   1.000
_cell.length_c   1.000
_cell.angle_alpha   90.00
_cell.angle_beta   90.00
_cell.angle_gamma   90.00
#
_symmetry.space_group_name_H-M   'P 1'
#
loop_
_entity.id
_entity.type
_entity.pdbx_description
1 polymer ?
#
loop_
_entity_poly.entity_id
_entity_poly.type
_entity_poly.pdbx_seq_one_letter_code
_entity_poly.pdbx_strand_id
1 'polypeptide(L)'
;MRGRLSWKRTRSAMTWVAALSLAAQLALSGVSGVGGVAEATGDSSGRPTPGAGTHFLDHAAALAGYSDPAWYEANIPFVDLPDATMQSVYYYRWRVYKEHLRYTNPTDGWISTEFLDCCGYAAPYQAIDAAAGHQLTEGRWLRDPAYGQDYLKFWLTGPGAGPKPATDDVNADTTDWAHEYSVWLASSAYGQAQVTGDFAPLRQLLPALVRQYRGWDKQFNPGLGLYWSVPVWDAMEFSASSYESAEPYHGGAGYRPTLNSYQYGDAVAISRIADSVGDHKLAAEYAQRATRVQAAMQKWLWDPERGFYYAMARDDNPGHRLSGSREQIGYLPWTFGAAGPADTTAWSQLLDPQGFASAYGPTTAERRSPFFMKDAGSCCRWDGPSWPFATSQTLTGLANLLDDHPAQRTVSKEDYAAALAGYARTQTRNGEPYVAEAHDPDRDAWIYDGQNHSEDYNHSTYTDLVLSGLLGLRPQSGDTLEVKPLTPAGWDHFAAENVPYHGHNVSVLWDRDGQHYGQGAGMRLYVDGKLVQRSATLRDTTIDVGRTVVPQRNDLVNDAANPLRTGYPRPITSYTWPNDNAWNALDGKVFYSEVPENTRWTNYGSPNPSDFYGVDFGAPTPVGDIRWSGYDDGGGVRPAAAYSLQYWTGSAWQDVPGQVRAPASPVGNGVNRVTFPTLTTSKVRLVFTNPPGAFVGVTELQSWTPSSPDARITVGPANANGVVIVGRSTPLTVTVRNTTSSPLISPRVSLAVPAGWAVTPAGRPAAAIPPGQSRTSTFTLTAPPDAEPGSAATLTATASYRGPGGRTETTHQRQNLQIPHPAGQHDPVGAWSLDEGSGTVAHDSAGGHDAALTGAPAWVPGVTGTALQLDGSSQYGQTGGPVLDTTGNYSVSAWVRLDRTGSWATAVSQDGDPSSGFYLQYSAADDRLAFSTSAGRALADVAPQPGRWYRLVGVHDADAGTYVLYVDGVAQAKTWSQATGDASPGPLAIGRAVSGGQHSDLWPGSVDDVEVWNRVLTAADVTGGANLRRPAPAGP
;
A
#
# COMPACT_ATOMS: atom_id res chain seq x y z
N MET A 1 -44.45 -63.52 -14.96
CA MET A 1 -44.11 -64.79 -15.65
C MET A 1 -42.84 -64.56 -16.47
N ARG A 2 -42.02 -65.60 -16.58
CA ARG A 2 -40.85 -65.82 -17.48
C ARG A 2 -40.98 -65.05 -18.82
N GLY A 3 -39.96 -64.55 -19.49
CA GLY A 3 -38.52 -64.74 -19.40
C GLY A 3 -37.88 -64.47 -20.79
N ARG A 4 -36.55 -64.33 -20.79
CA ARG A 4 -35.57 -64.77 -21.81
C ARG A 4 -35.60 -64.24 -23.26
N LEU A 5 -34.38 -63.83 -23.64
CA LEU A 5 -33.65 -63.99 -24.92
C LEU A 5 -33.82 -62.97 -26.07
N SER A 6 -32.73 -62.20 -26.27
CA SER A 6 -31.78 -62.34 -27.40
C SER A 6 -32.09 -61.75 -28.81
N TRP A 7 -31.21 -60.81 -29.16
CA TRP A 7 -30.51 -60.59 -30.44
C TRP A 7 -31.02 -59.58 -31.49
N LYS A 8 -30.16 -58.55 -31.63
CA LYS A 8 -29.59 -57.90 -32.83
C LYS A 8 -30.46 -57.04 -33.77
N ARG A 9 -29.97 -55.77 -33.86
CA ARG A 9 -29.66 -54.93 -35.05
C ARG A 9 -30.83 -54.66 -36.01
N THR A 10 -31.14 -53.44 -36.46
CA THR A 10 -30.32 -52.23 -36.67
C THR A 10 -31.26 -51.07 -37.05
N ARG A 11 -30.87 -49.86 -36.63
CA ARG A 11 -30.98 -48.54 -37.30
C ARG A 11 -32.35 -47.97 -37.71
N SER A 12 -32.66 -46.84 -37.05
CA SER A 12 -32.88 -45.49 -37.60
C SER A 12 -34.04 -45.29 -38.60
N ALA A 13 -34.83 -44.23 -38.58
CA ALA A 13 -34.96 -43.02 -37.75
C ALA A 13 -36.24 -42.32 -38.25
N MET A 14 -36.94 -41.57 -37.40
CA MET A 14 -37.76 -40.39 -37.75
C MET A 14 -38.34 -39.80 -36.46
N THR A 15 -37.87 -38.61 -36.06
CA THR A 15 -38.55 -37.31 -36.15
C THR A 15 -39.75 -37.16 -35.20
N TRP A 16 -39.74 -36.10 -34.39
CA TRP A 16 -40.61 -34.91 -34.55
C TRP A 16 -40.62 -34.08 -33.25
N VAL A 17 -40.63 -32.77 -33.43
CA VAL A 17 -40.62 -31.70 -32.42
C VAL A 17 -42.05 -31.24 -32.16
N ALA A 18 -42.39 -30.99 -30.88
CA ALA A 18 -43.21 -29.87 -30.34
C ALA A 18 -43.59 -30.22 -28.88
N ALA A 19 -43.06 -29.51 -27.88
CA ALA A 19 -43.70 -28.36 -27.17
C ALA A 19 -44.93 -28.79 -26.32
N LEU A 20 -45.12 -28.41 -25.04
CA LEU A 20 -44.42 -27.58 -24.06
C LEU A 20 -45.12 -27.86 -22.69
N SER A 21 -44.43 -27.58 -21.59
CA SER A 21 -44.97 -27.17 -20.27
C SER A 21 -45.30 -28.19 -19.15
N LEU A 22 -44.51 -28.01 -18.08
CA LEU A 22 -44.84 -27.95 -16.64
C LEU A 22 -44.95 -29.23 -15.77
N ALA A 23 -43.91 -29.33 -14.91
CA ALA A 23 -43.95 -29.51 -13.45
C ALA A 23 -44.34 -30.86 -12.81
N ALA A 24 -43.38 -31.33 -11.98
CA ALA A 24 -43.51 -31.58 -10.54
C ALA A 24 -43.19 -33.01 -10.05
N GLN A 25 -42.14 -33.04 -9.23
CA GLN A 25 -42.10 -33.63 -7.88
C GLN A 25 -41.98 -35.16 -7.69
N LEU A 26 -40.77 -35.50 -7.20
CA LEU A 26 -40.47 -36.23 -5.96
C LEU A 26 -40.76 -37.74 -5.86
N ALA A 27 -39.63 -38.46 -5.86
CA ALA A 27 -39.13 -39.31 -4.76
C ALA A 27 -39.24 -40.85 -4.88
N LEU A 28 -38.07 -41.45 -4.57
CA LEU A 28 -37.78 -42.80 -4.07
C LEU A 28 -37.81 -43.95 -5.10
N SER A 29 -36.64 -44.44 -5.52
CA SER A 29 -35.76 -45.31 -4.71
C SER A 29 -34.61 -45.91 -5.55
N GLY A 30 -33.38 -45.76 -5.05
CA GLY A 30 -32.42 -46.88 -4.95
C GLY A 30 -31.37 -47.11 -6.04
N VAL A 31 -30.11 -46.81 -5.68
CA VAL A 31 -28.86 -47.60 -5.88
C VAL A 31 -28.39 -47.75 -7.35
N SER A 32 -27.16 -47.50 -7.81
CA SER A 32 -25.80 -47.47 -7.23
C SER A 32 -24.87 -46.79 -8.25
N GLY A 33 -23.83 -46.13 -7.75
CA GLY A 33 -22.92 -45.28 -8.52
C GLY A 33 -22.01 -45.93 -9.56
N VAL A 34 -21.47 -45.04 -10.38
CA VAL A 34 -20.10 -45.05 -10.90
C VAL A 34 -19.64 -43.60 -10.85
N GLY A 35 -18.51 -43.36 -10.18
CA GLY A 35 -17.94 -42.03 -9.97
C GLY A 35 -17.60 -41.33 -11.29
N GLY A 36 -18.17 -40.15 -11.47
CA GLY A 36 -17.61 -39.11 -12.31
C GLY A 36 -17.06 -38.05 -11.37
N VAL A 37 -15.74 -37.92 -11.31
CA VAL A 37 -15.08 -36.73 -10.76
C VAL A 37 -15.57 -35.58 -11.64
N ALA A 38 -16.38 -34.69 -11.08
CA ALA A 38 -16.64 -33.42 -11.71
C ALA A 38 -15.32 -32.65 -11.68
N GLU A 39 -14.66 -32.53 -12.84
CA GLU A 39 -13.59 -31.55 -13.00
C GLU A 39 -14.18 -30.18 -12.66
N ALA A 40 -13.66 -29.58 -11.59
CA ALA A 40 -13.94 -28.20 -11.26
C ALA A 40 -13.59 -27.35 -12.49
N THR A 41 -14.59 -26.68 -13.06
CA THR A 41 -14.37 -25.65 -14.08
C THR A 41 -13.62 -24.51 -13.40
N GLY A 42 -12.29 -24.52 -13.51
CA GLY A 42 -11.42 -23.53 -12.88
C GLY A 42 -11.81 -22.12 -13.31
N ASP A 43 -11.90 -21.22 -12.33
CA ASP A 43 -12.18 -19.81 -12.54
C ASP A 43 -11.13 -19.21 -13.48
N SER A 44 -11.58 -18.77 -14.65
CA SER A 44 -10.78 -18.11 -15.67
C SER A 44 -10.54 -16.63 -15.33
N SER A 45 -10.51 -16.23 -14.06
CA SER A 45 -10.18 -14.86 -13.62
C SER A 45 -8.75 -14.71 -13.08
N GLY A 46 -8.05 -15.83 -12.83
CA GLY A 46 -6.74 -15.83 -12.18
C GLY A 46 -6.78 -15.60 -10.66
N ARG A 47 -7.95 -15.80 -10.04
CA ARG A 47 -8.18 -15.87 -8.59
C ARG A 47 -7.82 -17.25 -8.02
N PRO A 48 -7.57 -17.37 -6.71
CA PRO A 48 -7.50 -18.70 -6.08
C PRO A 48 -8.82 -19.44 -6.34
N THR A 49 -8.73 -20.72 -6.70
CA THR A 49 -9.92 -21.56 -6.86
C THR A 49 -10.25 -22.17 -5.51
N PRO A 50 -11.43 -21.90 -4.91
CA PRO A 50 -11.88 -22.62 -3.74
C PRO A 50 -11.91 -24.12 -4.07
N GLY A 51 -11.21 -24.94 -3.28
CA GLY A 51 -11.24 -26.39 -3.42
C GLY A 51 -12.63 -26.98 -3.13
N ALA A 52 -12.73 -28.30 -3.00
CA ALA A 52 -13.97 -28.91 -2.50
C ALA A 52 -14.34 -28.31 -1.13
N GLY A 53 -15.62 -28.01 -0.91
CA GLY A 53 -16.09 -27.30 0.28
C GLY A 53 -17.52 -27.67 0.66
N THR A 54 -18.05 -27.04 1.70
CA THR A 54 -19.48 -27.07 1.99
C THR A 54 -20.20 -25.88 1.34
N HIS A 55 -21.52 -25.96 1.22
CA HIS A 55 -22.36 -24.94 0.60
C HIS A 55 -23.72 -24.86 1.32
N PHE A 56 -23.70 -24.70 2.64
CA PHE A 56 -24.93 -24.58 3.44
C PHE A 56 -25.26 -23.12 3.82
N LEU A 57 -24.35 -22.17 3.59
CA LEU A 57 -24.63 -20.74 3.71
C LEU A 57 -24.98 -20.12 2.35
N ASP A 58 -25.83 -19.09 2.37
CA ASP A 58 -26.15 -18.29 1.18
C ASP A 58 -25.11 -17.19 0.98
N HIS A 59 -24.01 -17.55 0.31
CA HIS A 59 -22.91 -16.61 0.01
C HIS A 59 -23.40 -15.42 -0.84
N ALA A 60 -24.33 -15.65 -1.76
CA ALA A 60 -24.84 -14.60 -2.65
C ALA A 60 -25.64 -13.56 -1.86
N ALA A 61 -26.41 -13.98 -0.87
CA ALA A 61 -27.08 -13.07 0.05
C ALA A 61 -26.08 -12.29 0.93
N ALA A 62 -25.05 -12.96 1.45
CA ALA A 62 -24.02 -12.32 2.27
C ALA A 62 -23.22 -11.23 1.52
N LEU A 63 -23.00 -11.43 0.21
CA LEU A 63 -22.27 -10.49 -0.65
C LEU A 63 -23.18 -9.53 -1.43
N ALA A 64 -24.48 -9.51 -1.14
CA ALA A 64 -25.40 -8.58 -1.79
C ALA A 64 -24.98 -7.14 -1.52
N GLY A 65 -24.79 -6.35 -2.59
CA GLY A 65 -24.34 -4.95 -2.49
C GLY A 65 -22.83 -4.74 -2.47
N TYR A 66 -22.02 -5.80 -2.38
CA TYR A 66 -20.56 -5.68 -2.45
C TYR A 66 -20.07 -5.64 -3.89
N SER A 67 -19.15 -4.71 -4.18
CA SER A 67 -18.50 -4.61 -5.48
C SER A 67 -17.50 -5.75 -5.70
N ASP A 68 -17.50 -6.33 -6.90
CA ASP A 68 -16.69 -7.49 -7.25
C ASP A 68 -16.84 -8.67 -6.25
N PRO A 69 -18.06 -9.25 -6.12
CA PRO A 69 -18.36 -10.32 -5.17
C PRO A 69 -17.49 -11.58 -5.36
N ALA A 70 -17.05 -11.82 -6.59
CA ALA A 70 -16.25 -12.99 -6.93
C ALA A 70 -14.83 -12.97 -6.32
N TRP A 71 -14.29 -11.80 -5.93
CA TRP A 71 -13.06 -11.76 -5.13
C TRP A 71 -13.28 -12.31 -3.72
N TYR A 72 -14.41 -11.97 -3.09
CA TYR A 72 -14.75 -12.44 -1.74
C TYR A 72 -14.99 -13.94 -1.76
N GLU A 73 -15.80 -14.44 -2.70
CA GLU A 73 -16.05 -15.88 -2.89
C GLU A 73 -14.76 -16.69 -3.01
N ALA A 74 -13.75 -16.13 -3.70
CA ALA A 74 -12.46 -16.78 -3.88
C ALA A 74 -11.60 -16.76 -2.61
N ASN A 75 -11.70 -15.72 -1.77
CA ASN A 75 -10.71 -15.44 -0.73
C ASN A 75 -11.19 -15.61 0.70
N ILE A 76 -12.41 -15.17 1.05
CA ILE A 76 -12.82 -15.02 2.45
C ILE A 76 -13.54 -16.27 2.96
N PRO A 77 -13.49 -16.54 4.28
CA PRO A 77 -14.46 -17.42 4.92
C PRO A 77 -15.83 -16.76 5.01
N PHE A 78 -16.89 -17.58 5.01
CA PHE A 78 -18.26 -17.11 5.21
C PHE A 78 -18.74 -17.47 6.60
N VAL A 79 -19.51 -16.60 7.24
CA VAL A 79 -20.03 -16.83 8.59
C VAL A 79 -21.53 -16.56 8.67
N ASP A 80 -22.19 -17.28 9.57
CA ASP A 80 -23.55 -16.98 10.00
C ASP A 80 -23.57 -16.87 11.52
N LEU A 81 -23.98 -15.71 12.03
CA LEU A 81 -23.96 -15.35 13.44
C LEU A 81 -25.36 -14.88 13.87
N PRO A 82 -25.85 -15.30 15.06
CA PRO A 82 -27.12 -14.80 15.60
C PRO A 82 -27.16 -13.29 15.85
N ASP A 83 -25.99 -12.64 16.00
CA ASP A 83 -25.87 -11.19 16.15
C ASP A 83 -25.66 -10.53 14.76
N ALA A 84 -26.71 -9.87 14.28
CA ALA A 84 -26.72 -9.26 12.94
C ALA A 84 -25.70 -8.12 12.79
N THR A 85 -25.42 -7.35 13.85
CA THR A 85 -24.41 -6.28 13.81
C THR A 85 -23.01 -6.86 13.71
N MET A 86 -22.72 -7.93 14.47
CA MET A 86 -21.44 -8.62 14.36
C MET A 86 -21.23 -9.20 12.96
N GLN A 87 -22.28 -9.81 12.38
CA GLN A 87 -22.23 -10.36 11.04
C GLN A 87 -22.03 -9.27 9.97
N SER A 88 -22.77 -8.16 10.04
CA SER A 88 -22.63 -7.08 9.05
C SER A 88 -21.23 -6.45 9.11
N VAL A 89 -20.69 -6.24 10.31
CA VAL A 89 -19.32 -5.75 10.50
C VAL A 89 -18.29 -6.75 9.99
N TYR A 90 -18.51 -8.07 10.17
CA TYR A 90 -17.59 -9.10 9.65
C TYR A 90 -17.38 -8.98 8.13
N TYR A 91 -18.47 -8.92 7.36
CA TYR A 91 -18.39 -8.78 5.90
C TYR A 91 -17.87 -7.40 5.48
N TYR A 92 -18.27 -6.34 6.19
CA TYR A 92 -17.76 -4.99 5.95
C TYR A 92 -16.25 -4.90 6.15
N ARG A 93 -15.70 -5.54 7.19
CA ARG A 93 -14.27 -5.54 7.48
C ARG A 93 -13.45 -6.29 6.43
N TRP A 94 -14.04 -7.27 5.74
CA TRP A 94 -13.42 -7.83 4.54
C TRP A 94 -13.42 -6.88 3.34
N ARG A 95 -14.44 -6.02 3.19
CA ARG A 95 -14.42 -4.94 2.19
C ARG A 95 -13.31 -3.95 2.50
N VAL A 96 -13.23 -3.47 3.75
CA VAL A 96 -12.15 -2.60 4.21
C VAL A 96 -10.79 -3.21 3.85
N TYR A 97 -10.53 -4.46 4.26
CA TYR A 97 -9.25 -5.11 3.95
C TYR A 97 -8.94 -5.16 2.45
N LYS A 98 -9.95 -5.49 1.63
CA LYS A 98 -9.80 -5.55 0.16
C LYS A 98 -9.42 -4.20 -0.44
N GLU A 99 -10.05 -3.13 0.03
CA GLU A 99 -9.79 -1.77 -0.45
C GLU A 99 -8.34 -1.38 -0.13
N HIS A 100 -7.83 -1.74 1.04
CA HIS A 100 -6.43 -1.49 1.41
C HIS A 100 -5.38 -2.34 0.68
N LEU A 101 -5.78 -3.29 -0.17
CA LEU A 101 -4.85 -4.04 -1.00
C LEU A 101 -4.35 -3.17 -2.16
N ARG A 102 -3.04 -2.90 -2.14
CA ARG A 102 -2.36 -2.16 -3.20
C ARG A 102 -1.30 -3.02 -3.87
N TYR A 103 -1.40 -3.20 -5.19
CA TYR A 103 -0.32 -3.84 -5.93
C TYR A 103 0.76 -2.80 -6.26
N THR A 104 1.99 -3.06 -5.85
CA THR A 104 3.09 -2.09 -6.00
C THR A 104 3.76 -2.25 -7.36
N ASN A 105 4.57 -3.28 -7.54
CA ASN A 105 5.27 -3.57 -8.78
C ASN A 105 5.60 -5.07 -8.85
N PRO A 106 6.11 -5.58 -9.99
CA PRO A 106 6.47 -6.99 -10.15
C PRO A 106 7.47 -7.57 -9.13
N THR A 107 8.31 -6.74 -8.51
CA THR A 107 9.34 -7.15 -7.55
C THR A 107 8.80 -7.24 -6.13
N ASP A 108 8.00 -6.24 -5.73
CA ASP A 108 7.56 -6.05 -4.35
C ASP A 108 6.15 -6.62 -4.09
N GLY A 109 5.32 -6.76 -5.12
CA GLY A 109 4.03 -7.43 -5.04
C GLY A 109 2.97 -6.61 -4.30
N TRP A 110 2.16 -7.29 -3.49
CA TRP A 110 1.06 -6.66 -2.73
C TRP A 110 1.52 -6.07 -1.39
N ILE A 111 0.92 -4.96 -1.01
CA ILE A 111 0.95 -4.42 0.35
C ILE A 111 -0.49 -4.20 0.87
N SER A 112 -0.62 -4.01 2.18
CA SER A 112 -1.83 -3.49 2.82
C SER A 112 -1.54 -2.08 3.33
N THR A 113 -2.31 -1.08 2.90
CA THR A 113 -2.18 0.28 3.46
C THR A 113 -2.97 0.41 4.76
N GLU A 114 -2.68 1.47 5.51
CA GLU A 114 -3.39 1.82 6.75
C GLU A 114 -4.52 2.83 6.51
N PHE A 115 -4.21 3.91 5.79
CA PHE A 115 -5.17 4.84 5.19
C PHE A 115 -5.42 4.48 3.72
N LEU A 116 -6.64 4.74 3.19
CA LEU A 116 -6.96 4.50 1.78
C LEU A 116 -6.13 5.40 0.85
N ASP A 117 -5.93 6.64 1.27
CA ASP A 117 -4.95 7.54 0.71
C ASP A 117 -4.18 8.25 1.82
N CYS A 118 -2.84 8.17 1.75
CA CYS A 118 -1.99 8.39 2.92
C CYS A 118 -1.18 9.69 2.84
N CYS A 119 -0.81 10.13 4.04
CA CYS A 119 -0.10 11.33 4.44
C CYS A 119 1.44 11.23 4.36
N GLY A 120 2.10 12.39 4.55
CA GLY A 120 3.51 12.63 4.20
C GLY A 120 4.59 11.85 4.97
N TYR A 121 4.24 11.01 5.95
CA TYR A 121 5.17 10.22 6.76
C TYR A 121 5.14 8.71 6.41
N ALA A 122 4.41 8.30 5.38
CA ALA A 122 4.37 6.89 5.01
C ALA A 122 5.67 6.42 4.34
N ALA A 123 5.99 5.15 4.55
CA ALA A 123 7.00 4.42 3.80
C ALA A 123 6.60 4.33 2.30
N PRO A 124 7.52 3.89 1.41
CA PRO A 124 7.24 3.78 -0.02
C PRO A 124 5.91 3.07 -0.32
N TYR A 125 5.19 3.59 -1.33
CA TYR A 125 3.85 3.13 -1.72
C TYR A 125 2.73 3.37 -0.70
N GLN A 126 2.89 4.30 0.25
CA GLN A 126 1.90 4.64 1.28
C GLN A 126 1.70 3.56 2.35
N ALA A 127 2.74 2.77 2.64
CA ALA A 127 2.71 1.79 3.72
C ALA A 127 3.07 2.43 5.06
N ILE A 128 2.43 2.03 6.15
CA ILE A 128 2.74 2.42 7.53
C ILE A 128 2.86 1.13 8.36
N ASP A 129 3.91 0.99 9.19
CA ASP A 129 4.17 -0.24 9.94
C ASP A 129 3.39 -0.34 11.27
N ALA A 130 2.81 0.76 11.77
CA ALA A 130 2.04 0.82 13.01
C ALA A 130 1.02 -0.32 13.14
N ALA A 131 0.18 -0.53 12.14
CA ALA A 131 -0.79 -1.63 12.10
C ALA A 131 -0.36 -2.84 11.26
N ALA A 132 0.89 -2.95 10.81
CA ALA A 132 1.32 -4.08 9.96
C ALA A 132 1.10 -5.44 10.65
N GLY A 133 1.30 -5.52 11.97
CA GLY A 133 1.00 -6.71 12.75
C GLY A 133 -0.49 -7.07 12.78
N HIS A 134 -1.38 -6.07 12.82
CA HIS A 134 -2.83 -6.26 12.70
C HIS A 134 -3.20 -6.74 11.30
N GLN A 135 -2.71 -6.06 10.26
CA GLN A 135 -3.04 -6.34 8.86
C GLN A 135 -2.59 -7.74 8.41
N LEU A 136 -1.42 -8.20 8.88
CA LEU A 136 -0.97 -9.58 8.65
C LEU A 136 -1.84 -10.60 9.42
N THR A 137 -2.30 -10.25 10.62
CA THR A 137 -3.16 -11.11 11.44
C THR A 137 -4.58 -11.22 10.90
N GLU A 138 -5.17 -10.13 10.40
CA GLU A 138 -6.49 -10.13 9.74
C GLU A 138 -6.42 -10.90 8.41
N GLY A 139 -5.42 -10.57 7.57
CA GLY A 139 -5.26 -11.13 6.23
C GLY A 139 -4.84 -12.59 6.18
N ARG A 140 -4.40 -13.20 7.29
CA ARG A 140 -3.98 -14.61 7.32
C ARG A 140 -5.08 -15.60 6.92
N TRP A 141 -6.33 -15.18 6.99
CA TRP A 141 -7.51 -15.99 6.61
C TRP A 141 -7.90 -15.85 5.14
N LEU A 142 -7.21 -15.02 4.36
CA LEU A 142 -7.40 -14.99 2.92
C LEU A 142 -6.81 -16.24 2.28
N ARG A 143 -7.55 -16.83 1.33
CA ARG A 143 -7.11 -18.02 0.61
C ARG A 143 -5.91 -17.78 -0.28
N ASP A 144 -5.74 -16.57 -0.83
CA ASP A 144 -4.51 -16.20 -1.52
C ASP A 144 -3.45 -15.73 -0.50
N PRO A 145 -2.41 -16.54 -0.22
CA PRO A 145 -1.39 -16.18 0.75
C PRO A 145 -0.46 -15.07 0.24
N ALA A 146 -0.50 -14.73 -1.06
CA ALA A 146 0.40 -13.73 -1.64
C ALA A 146 0.23 -12.35 -1.00
N TYR A 147 -0.99 -11.98 -0.61
CA TYR A 147 -1.26 -10.69 0.04
C TYR A 147 -0.41 -10.49 1.30
N GLY A 148 -0.45 -11.45 2.23
CA GLY A 148 0.38 -11.37 3.44
C GLY A 148 1.85 -11.71 3.19
N GLN A 149 2.17 -12.64 2.29
CA GLN A 149 3.56 -13.02 2.02
C GLN A 149 4.37 -11.91 1.35
N ASP A 150 3.79 -11.19 0.39
CA ASP A 150 4.45 -10.08 -0.29
C ASP A 150 4.55 -8.89 0.66
N TYR A 151 3.52 -8.61 1.45
CA TYR A 151 3.56 -7.55 2.46
C TYR A 151 4.61 -7.81 3.57
N LEU A 152 4.76 -9.06 4.00
CA LEU A 152 5.83 -9.44 4.93
C LEU A 152 7.22 -9.26 4.30
N LYS A 153 7.40 -9.61 3.02
CA LYS A 153 8.67 -9.39 2.31
C LYS A 153 8.97 -7.90 2.18
N PHE A 154 7.96 -7.07 1.93
CA PHE A 154 8.08 -5.61 1.84
C PHE A 154 8.73 -5.05 3.10
N TRP A 155 8.22 -5.39 4.29
CA TRP A 155 8.74 -4.90 5.58
C TRP A 155 10.07 -5.54 6.01
N LEU A 156 10.41 -6.75 5.57
CA LEU A 156 11.63 -7.44 6.02
C LEU A 156 12.82 -7.37 5.05
N THR A 157 12.55 -7.21 3.77
CA THR A 157 13.55 -7.30 2.70
C THR A 157 13.32 -6.35 1.52
N GLY A 158 12.14 -5.74 1.42
CA GLY A 158 11.77 -4.80 0.37
C GLY A 158 11.95 -3.35 0.79
N PRO A 159 11.29 -2.40 0.10
CA PRO A 159 11.43 -0.97 0.37
C PRO A 159 11.07 -0.56 1.80
N GLY A 160 10.12 -1.24 2.46
CA GLY A 160 9.78 -1.00 3.87
C GLY A 160 10.88 -1.40 4.85
N ALA A 161 11.85 -2.24 4.45
CA ALA A 161 13.04 -2.53 5.25
C ALA A 161 14.20 -1.54 4.96
N GLY A 162 13.98 -0.59 4.06
CA GLY A 162 14.99 0.35 3.59
C GLY A 162 15.22 1.51 4.55
N PRO A 163 16.35 2.23 4.39
CA PRO A 163 16.63 3.40 5.20
C PRO A 163 15.59 4.49 4.96
N LYS A 164 15.28 5.24 6.01
CA LYS A 164 14.52 6.49 5.90
C LYS A 164 15.40 7.56 5.22
N PRO A 165 14.81 8.52 4.50
CA PRO A 165 15.53 9.72 4.07
C PRO A 165 16.24 10.36 5.27
N ALA A 166 17.46 10.88 5.08
CA ALA A 166 18.29 11.45 6.17
C ALA A 166 17.71 12.71 6.85
N THR A 167 16.50 13.06 6.47
CA THR A 167 15.77 14.30 6.68
C THR A 167 14.33 14.02 7.11
N ASP A 168 13.95 12.75 7.15
CA ASP A 168 12.78 12.29 7.89
C ASP A 168 13.09 12.45 9.38
N ASP A 169 12.37 13.36 10.03
CA ASP A 169 12.47 13.65 11.46
C ASP A 169 11.25 13.20 12.25
N VAL A 170 10.32 12.45 11.60
CA VAL A 170 9.11 11.91 12.23
C VAL A 170 9.52 11.10 13.44
N ASN A 171 10.25 10.00 13.25
CA ASN A 171 10.84 9.24 14.34
C ASN A 171 12.37 9.38 14.35
N ALA A 172 12.87 10.31 15.18
CA ALA A 172 14.30 10.56 15.34
C ALA A 172 15.08 9.40 15.98
N ASP A 173 14.39 8.44 16.62
CA ASP A 173 15.04 7.28 17.22
C ASP A 173 15.37 6.20 16.19
N THR A 174 14.89 6.30 14.93
CA THR A 174 14.99 5.25 13.92
C THR A 174 15.59 5.70 12.59
N THR A 175 16.09 4.72 11.83
CA THR A 175 16.86 4.95 10.60
C THR A 175 16.28 4.23 9.39
N ASP A 176 15.25 3.41 9.59
CA ASP A 176 14.59 2.61 8.57
C ASP A 176 13.09 2.54 8.84
N TRP A 177 12.31 2.28 7.79
CA TRP A 177 10.85 2.38 7.82
C TRP A 177 10.17 1.27 8.64
N ALA A 178 10.81 0.11 8.83
CA ALA A 178 10.23 -1.02 9.58
C ALA A 178 10.38 -0.91 11.10
N HIS A 179 10.95 0.19 11.57
CA HIS A 179 11.05 0.54 12.99
C HIS A 179 10.45 1.92 13.27
N GLU A 180 9.68 2.48 12.34
CA GLU A 180 9.06 3.79 12.58
C GLU A 180 8.05 3.70 13.72
N TYR A 181 7.28 2.62 13.76
CA TYR A 181 6.41 2.29 14.88
C TYR A 181 6.75 0.91 15.48
N SER A 182 6.42 0.73 16.76
CA SER A 182 6.53 -0.57 17.43
C SER A 182 5.65 -1.62 16.77
N VAL A 183 6.24 -2.75 16.32
CA VAL A 183 5.54 -3.77 15.52
C VAL A 183 5.94 -5.20 15.92
N TRP A 184 5.04 -6.19 15.72
CA TRP A 184 5.24 -7.63 16.04
C TRP A 184 5.24 -8.54 14.78
N LEU A 185 6.15 -8.27 13.85
CA LEU A 185 6.17 -8.92 12.53
C LEU A 185 6.45 -10.44 12.63
N ALA A 186 7.34 -10.89 13.50
CA ALA A 186 7.68 -12.33 13.57
C ALA A 186 6.51 -13.16 14.12
N SER A 187 5.79 -12.62 15.11
CA SER A 187 4.59 -13.24 15.69
C SER A 187 3.49 -13.38 14.65
N SER A 188 3.20 -12.29 13.91
CA SER A 188 2.18 -12.26 12.86
C SER A 188 2.51 -13.22 11.72
N ALA A 189 3.78 -13.22 11.27
CA ALA A 189 4.27 -14.12 10.24
C ALA A 189 4.19 -15.60 10.64
N TYR A 190 4.49 -15.92 11.91
CA TYR A 190 4.32 -17.27 12.43
C TYR A 190 2.84 -17.68 12.45
N GLY A 191 1.96 -16.79 12.89
CA GLY A 191 0.50 -17.02 12.87
C GLY A 191 -0.04 -17.25 11.45
N GLN A 192 0.46 -16.50 10.45
CA GLN A 192 0.12 -16.73 9.04
C GLN A 192 0.59 -18.11 8.55
N ALA A 193 1.81 -18.52 8.92
CA ALA A 193 2.31 -19.85 8.58
C ALA A 193 1.51 -20.97 9.26
N GLN A 194 0.97 -20.75 10.47
CA GLN A 194 0.07 -21.70 11.13
C GLN A 194 -1.28 -21.84 10.42
N VAL A 195 -1.80 -20.81 9.77
CA VAL A 195 -3.07 -20.90 9.00
C VAL A 195 -2.84 -21.50 7.62
N THR A 196 -1.79 -21.07 6.92
CA THR A 196 -1.48 -21.56 5.57
C THR A 196 -0.86 -22.96 5.58
N GLY A 197 -0.23 -23.37 6.67
CA GLY A 197 0.56 -24.60 6.76
C GLY A 197 1.93 -24.50 6.08
N ASP A 198 2.23 -23.38 5.41
CA ASP A 198 3.47 -23.17 4.66
C ASP A 198 4.50 -22.37 5.46
N PHE A 199 5.40 -23.11 6.10
CA PHE A 199 6.52 -22.54 6.85
C PHE A 199 7.77 -22.30 5.97
N ALA A 200 7.80 -22.73 4.71
CA ALA A 200 9.01 -22.65 3.90
C ALA A 200 9.44 -21.19 3.61
N PRO A 201 8.55 -20.26 3.19
CA PRO A 201 8.89 -18.86 3.03
C PRO A 201 9.38 -18.23 4.34
N LEU A 202 8.73 -18.55 5.46
CA LEU A 202 9.06 -18.02 6.77
C LEU A 202 10.47 -18.42 7.23
N ARG A 203 10.85 -19.69 7.01
CA ARG A 203 12.20 -20.19 7.30
C ARG A 203 13.28 -19.47 6.49
N GLN A 204 13.00 -19.13 5.23
CA GLN A 204 13.92 -18.35 4.40
C GLN A 204 14.10 -16.91 4.91
N LEU A 205 13.06 -16.34 5.53
CA LEU A 205 13.07 -15.01 6.11
C LEU A 205 13.66 -14.95 7.53
N LEU A 206 14.04 -16.08 8.15
CA LEU A 206 14.60 -16.11 9.51
C LEU A 206 15.75 -15.10 9.73
N PRO A 207 16.75 -14.95 8.83
CA PRO A 207 17.78 -13.93 9.02
C PRO A 207 17.23 -12.50 9.01
N ALA A 208 16.17 -12.23 8.24
CA ALA A 208 15.54 -10.92 8.19
C ALA A 208 14.71 -10.63 9.45
N LEU A 209 13.99 -11.63 9.97
CA LEU A 209 13.28 -11.54 11.24
C LEU A 209 14.25 -11.27 12.41
N VAL A 210 15.41 -11.93 12.43
CA VAL A 210 16.47 -11.68 13.42
C VAL A 210 17.02 -10.26 13.30
N ARG A 211 17.19 -9.73 12.08
CA ARG A 211 17.59 -8.33 11.88
C ARG A 211 16.53 -7.38 12.41
N GLN A 212 15.26 -7.63 12.10
CA GLN A 212 14.16 -6.81 12.59
C GLN A 212 14.11 -6.76 14.11
N TYR A 213 14.10 -7.92 14.76
CA TYR A 213 14.08 -7.99 16.22
C TYR A 213 15.23 -7.19 16.86
N ARG A 214 16.44 -7.34 16.30
CA ARG A 214 17.66 -6.72 16.84
C ARG A 214 17.77 -5.24 16.51
N GLY A 215 17.02 -4.69 15.56
CA GLY A 215 17.02 -3.24 15.30
C GLY A 215 16.48 -2.43 16.49
N TRP A 216 15.68 -3.07 17.35
CA TRP A 216 15.25 -2.54 18.65
C TRP A 216 16.30 -2.66 19.78
N ASP A 217 17.47 -3.27 19.57
CA ASP A 217 18.48 -3.44 20.64
C ASP A 217 19.00 -2.08 21.17
N LYS A 218 18.91 -0.99 20.39
CA LYS A 218 19.23 0.38 20.86
C LYS A 218 18.23 0.90 21.91
N GLN A 219 17.01 0.37 21.92
CA GLN A 219 15.99 0.65 22.92
C GLN A 219 16.04 -0.32 24.12
N PHE A 220 16.96 -1.28 24.15
CA PHE A 220 17.05 -2.26 25.23
C PHE A 220 17.86 -1.74 26.42
N ASN A 221 17.28 -1.76 27.63
CA ASN A 221 18.02 -1.53 28.87
C ASN A 221 18.48 -2.87 29.48
N PRO A 222 19.79 -3.18 29.49
CA PRO A 222 20.29 -4.44 30.04
C PRO A 222 20.20 -4.55 31.56
N GLY A 223 20.14 -3.42 32.29
CA GLY A 223 20.02 -3.41 33.75
C GLY A 223 18.60 -3.78 34.23
N LEU A 224 17.58 -3.41 33.46
CA LEU A 224 16.18 -3.75 33.76
C LEU A 224 15.71 -4.99 33.02
N GLY A 225 16.28 -5.28 31.85
CA GLY A 225 15.82 -6.35 30.95
C GLY A 225 14.59 -5.96 30.13
N LEU A 226 14.34 -4.66 29.95
CA LEU A 226 13.17 -4.11 29.25
C LEU A 226 13.58 -3.24 28.07
N TYR A 227 12.72 -3.20 27.04
CA TYR A 227 12.76 -2.24 25.95
C TYR A 227 12.00 -0.98 26.35
N TRP A 228 12.50 0.20 25.98
CA TRP A 228 11.76 1.45 26.09
C TRP A 228 11.17 1.86 24.74
N SER A 229 10.05 2.56 24.77
CA SER A 229 9.43 3.20 23.61
C SER A 229 8.88 4.57 24.03
N VAL A 230 8.44 5.35 23.07
CA VAL A 230 7.73 6.61 23.28
C VAL A 230 6.29 6.39 22.81
N PRO A 231 5.26 6.84 23.54
CA PRO A 231 3.85 6.57 23.19
C PRO A 231 3.47 6.84 21.73
N VAL A 232 3.90 7.95 21.11
CA VAL A 232 3.65 8.20 19.68
C VAL A 232 4.27 7.14 18.76
N TRP A 233 5.43 6.57 19.10
CA TRP A 233 6.06 5.48 18.34
C TRP A 233 5.44 4.11 18.62
N ASP A 234 4.53 4.00 19.59
CA ASP A 234 3.61 2.87 19.68
C ASP A 234 2.31 3.11 18.89
N ALA A 235 2.24 4.20 18.12
CA ALA A 235 1.03 4.76 17.51
C ALA A 235 -0.05 5.13 18.55
N MET A 236 0.37 5.67 19.70
CA MET A 236 -0.50 5.98 20.86
C MET A 236 -0.18 7.34 21.49
N GLU A 237 -0.10 8.39 20.69
CA GLU A 237 0.18 9.77 21.15
C GLU A 237 -0.83 10.26 22.20
N PHE A 238 -0.42 11.20 23.07
CA PHE A 238 -1.29 11.73 24.13
C PHE A 238 -1.98 10.64 24.98
N SER A 239 -1.29 9.53 25.24
CA SER A 239 -1.78 8.50 26.17
C SER A 239 -1.90 9.05 27.60
N ALA A 240 -2.64 8.38 28.47
CA ALA A 240 -2.74 8.79 29.88
C ALA A 240 -1.36 8.84 30.56
N SER A 241 -0.46 7.92 30.20
CA SER A 241 0.93 7.95 30.64
C SER A 241 1.75 9.11 30.03
N SER A 242 1.44 9.56 28.81
CA SER A 242 2.10 10.72 28.18
C SER A 242 1.87 12.01 28.97
N TYR A 243 0.66 12.20 29.51
CA TYR A 243 0.31 13.37 30.33
C TYR A 243 1.02 13.43 31.69
N GLU A 244 1.67 12.34 32.11
CA GLU A 244 2.56 12.34 33.29
C GLU A 244 3.97 12.88 32.97
N SER A 245 4.24 13.21 31.70
CA SER A 245 5.51 13.75 31.21
C SER A 245 5.42 15.24 30.85
N ALA A 246 6.57 15.86 30.56
CA ALA A 246 6.64 17.27 30.16
C ALA A 246 6.19 17.54 28.71
N GLU A 247 6.14 16.50 27.87
CA GLU A 247 5.77 16.59 26.45
C GLU A 247 4.61 15.60 26.22
N PRO A 248 3.34 16.06 26.25
CA PRO A 248 2.20 15.14 26.17
C PRO A 248 1.97 14.48 24.80
N TYR A 249 2.44 15.07 23.70
CA TYR A 249 2.18 14.55 22.35
C TYR A 249 2.96 13.26 22.12
N HIS A 250 4.29 13.37 22.11
CA HIS A 250 5.19 12.22 22.07
C HIS A 250 4.99 11.36 23.32
N GLY A 251 4.97 12.00 24.49
CA GLY A 251 5.22 11.36 25.77
C GLY A 251 6.72 11.26 26.06
N GLY A 252 7.08 11.03 27.32
CA GLY A 252 8.45 10.70 27.71
C GLY A 252 8.80 9.26 27.33
N ALA A 253 10.09 8.99 27.07
CA ALA A 253 10.58 7.63 26.90
C ALA A 253 10.24 6.79 28.13
N GLY A 254 9.69 5.59 27.91
CA GLY A 254 9.20 4.74 28.97
C GLY A 254 9.28 3.25 28.64
N TYR A 255 9.42 2.43 29.68
CA TYR A 255 9.25 1.00 29.56
C TYR A 255 7.75 0.70 29.60
N ARG A 256 7.22 0.31 28.45
CA ARG A 256 5.78 0.14 28.24
C ARG A 256 5.44 -1.34 27.98
N PRO A 257 4.28 -1.82 28.43
CA PRO A 257 3.81 -3.17 28.10
C PRO A 257 3.71 -3.45 26.59
N THR A 258 3.61 -2.42 25.73
CA THR A 258 3.58 -2.49 24.26
C THR A 258 4.80 -3.21 23.66
N LEU A 259 5.89 -2.49 23.39
CA LEU A 259 7.08 -3.02 22.71
C LEU A 259 7.68 -4.23 23.44
N ASN A 260 7.56 -4.29 24.77
CA ASN A 260 8.04 -5.46 25.53
C ASN A 260 7.21 -6.73 25.26
N SER A 261 5.88 -6.62 25.11
CA SER A 261 5.05 -7.76 24.74
C SER A 261 5.26 -8.15 23.27
N TYR A 262 5.46 -7.17 22.38
CA TYR A 262 5.78 -7.41 20.97
C TYR A 262 7.10 -8.17 20.83
N GLN A 263 8.16 -7.70 21.51
CA GLN A 263 9.46 -8.37 21.55
C GLN A 263 9.39 -9.74 22.24
N TYR A 264 8.53 -9.94 23.24
CA TYR A 264 8.31 -11.28 23.78
C TYR A 264 7.75 -12.22 22.71
N GLY A 265 6.66 -11.83 22.04
CA GLY A 265 6.03 -12.64 21.00
C GLY A 265 6.99 -12.96 19.86
N ASP A 266 7.70 -11.94 19.36
CA ASP A 266 8.62 -12.10 18.25
C ASP A 266 9.82 -12.99 18.61
N ALA A 267 10.31 -12.91 19.85
CA ALA A 267 11.35 -13.82 20.33
C ALA A 267 10.86 -15.28 20.39
N VAL A 268 9.62 -15.52 20.83
CA VAL A 268 9.02 -16.87 20.82
C VAL A 268 8.89 -17.39 19.39
N ALA A 269 8.40 -16.57 18.47
CA ALA A 269 8.27 -16.93 17.06
C ALA A 269 9.63 -17.26 16.43
N ILE A 270 10.62 -16.38 16.58
CA ILE A 270 11.99 -16.59 16.05
C ILE A 270 12.61 -17.86 16.63
N SER A 271 12.43 -18.11 17.93
CA SER A 271 12.93 -19.33 18.58
C SER A 271 12.37 -20.59 17.91
N ARG A 272 11.06 -20.64 17.69
CA ARG A 272 10.38 -21.77 17.03
C ARG A 272 10.81 -21.94 15.57
N ILE A 273 10.97 -20.84 14.83
CA ILE A 273 11.40 -20.88 13.44
C ILE A 273 12.84 -21.40 13.34
N ALA A 274 13.75 -20.90 14.18
CA ALA A 274 15.14 -21.32 14.26
C ALA A 274 15.28 -22.82 14.59
N ASP A 275 14.51 -23.30 15.56
CA ASP A 275 14.50 -24.73 15.90
C ASP A 275 14.04 -25.59 14.72
N SER A 276 13.04 -25.13 13.96
CA SER A 276 12.51 -25.83 12.79
C SER A 276 13.49 -26.00 11.62
N VAL A 277 14.56 -25.19 11.58
CA VAL A 277 15.65 -25.30 10.59
C VAL A 277 16.93 -25.94 11.16
N GLY A 278 16.87 -26.44 12.39
CA GLY A 278 18.00 -27.06 13.09
C GLY A 278 19.01 -26.08 13.70
N ASP A 279 18.70 -24.77 13.74
CA ASP A 279 19.54 -23.78 14.44
C ASP A 279 19.16 -23.71 15.92
N HIS A 280 19.46 -24.80 16.65
CA HIS A 280 19.14 -24.92 18.08
C HIS A 280 19.85 -23.86 18.95
N LYS A 281 20.98 -23.31 18.48
CA LYS A 281 21.70 -22.26 19.21
C LYS A 281 20.93 -20.94 19.16
N LEU A 282 20.49 -20.54 17.96
CA LEU A 282 19.66 -19.36 17.79
C LEU A 282 18.29 -19.55 18.48
N ALA A 283 17.71 -20.74 18.38
CA ALA A 283 16.48 -21.09 19.08
C ALA A 283 16.60 -20.86 20.59
N ALA A 284 17.67 -21.37 21.21
CA ALA A 284 17.94 -21.19 22.63
C ALA A 284 18.23 -19.72 23.00
N GLU A 285 18.94 -18.97 22.15
CA GLU A 285 19.17 -17.53 22.37
C GLU A 285 17.84 -16.77 22.51
N TYR A 286 16.93 -16.97 21.55
CA TYR A 286 15.66 -16.27 21.50
C TYR A 286 14.65 -16.76 22.54
N ALA A 287 14.64 -18.06 22.87
CA ALA A 287 13.88 -18.56 24.01
C ALA A 287 14.31 -17.90 25.32
N GLN A 288 15.62 -17.71 25.52
CA GLN A 288 16.13 -17.01 26.68
C GLN A 288 15.82 -15.51 26.66
N ARG A 289 15.83 -14.85 25.49
CA ARG A 289 15.39 -13.45 25.36
C ARG A 289 13.94 -13.30 25.78
N ALA A 290 13.04 -14.13 25.25
CA ALA A 290 11.63 -14.15 25.64
C ALA A 290 11.45 -14.33 27.15
N THR A 291 12.10 -15.34 27.74
CA THR A 291 12.05 -15.61 29.19
C THR A 291 12.51 -14.40 30.02
N ARG A 292 13.59 -13.73 29.61
CA ARG A 292 14.12 -12.55 30.32
C ARG A 292 13.18 -11.35 30.23
N VAL A 293 12.62 -11.05 29.06
CA VAL A 293 11.67 -9.95 28.88
C VAL A 293 10.39 -10.22 29.67
N GLN A 294 9.87 -11.44 29.65
CA GLN A 294 8.72 -11.84 30.47
C GLN A 294 8.97 -11.62 31.96
N ALA A 295 10.09 -12.13 32.48
CA ALA A 295 10.46 -11.96 33.88
C ALA A 295 10.65 -10.48 34.25
N ALA A 296 11.20 -9.67 33.33
CA ALA A 296 11.37 -8.24 33.53
C ALA A 296 10.03 -7.49 33.56
N MET A 297 9.09 -7.81 32.67
CA MET A 297 7.74 -7.24 32.70
C MET A 297 7.03 -7.58 34.01
N GLN A 298 7.09 -8.83 34.46
CA GLN A 298 6.50 -9.23 35.74
C GLN A 298 7.14 -8.54 36.94
N LYS A 299 8.46 -8.30 36.89
CA LYS A 299 9.17 -7.68 38.00
C LYS A 299 8.91 -6.18 38.10
N TRP A 300 8.88 -5.50 36.96
CA TRP A 300 8.99 -4.04 36.90
C TRP A 300 7.72 -3.36 36.43
N LEU A 301 6.89 -4.01 35.62
CA LEU A 301 5.69 -3.42 35.04
C LEU A 301 4.40 -3.91 35.71
N TRP A 302 4.41 -5.07 36.37
CA TRP A 302 3.29 -5.58 37.16
C TRP A 302 3.25 -4.96 38.55
N ASP A 303 2.10 -4.41 38.93
CA ASP A 303 1.82 -3.97 40.29
C ASP A 303 0.96 -5.02 41.01
N PRO A 304 1.48 -5.73 42.02
CA PRO A 304 0.73 -6.76 42.73
C PRO A 304 -0.37 -6.19 43.65
N GLU A 305 -0.28 -4.92 44.07
CA GLU A 305 -1.30 -4.29 44.91
C GLU A 305 -2.47 -3.79 44.06
N ARG A 306 -2.15 -3.19 42.91
CA ARG A 306 -3.14 -2.69 41.96
C ARG A 306 -3.62 -3.74 40.94
N GLY A 307 -2.97 -4.90 40.89
CA GLY A 307 -3.31 -6.06 40.08
C GLY A 307 -3.34 -5.78 38.58
N PHE A 308 -2.35 -5.04 38.06
CA PHE A 308 -2.33 -4.61 36.66
C PHE A 308 -0.90 -4.32 36.15
N TYR A 309 -0.70 -4.37 34.82
CA TYR A 309 0.56 -3.94 34.19
C TYR A 309 0.50 -2.45 33.80
N TYR A 310 1.52 -1.68 34.17
CA TYR A 310 1.59 -0.23 33.94
C TYR A 310 2.80 0.16 33.10
N ALA A 311 2.73 1.33 32.48
CA ALA A 311 3.90 1.99 31.93
C ALA A 311 4.82 2.48 33.06
N MET A 312 6.12 2.58 32.78
CA MET A 312 7.11 3.12 33.70
C MET A 312 8.00 4.12 32.97
N ALA A 313 8.01 5.38 33.40
CA ALA A 313 8.90 6.40 32.82
C ALA A 313 10.36 5.97 32.94
N ARG A 314 11.13 6.11 31.86
CA ARG A 314 12.57 5.83 31.81
C ARG A 314 13.37 6.94 32.47
N ASP A 315 13.03 8.16 32.11
CA ASP A 315 13.76 9.36 32.48
C ASP A 315 13.19 9.97 33.76
N ASP A 316 14.04 10.64 34.55
CA ASP A 316 13.70 11.29 35.83
C ASP A 316 12.95 10.42 36.85
N ASN A 317 13.10 9.09 36.76
CA ASN A 317 12.39 8.11 37.59
C ASN A 317 13.33 7.10 38.27
N PRO A 318 14.28 7.53 39.11
CA PRO A 318 15.25 6.62 39.76
C PRO A 318 14.61 5.62 40.73
N GLY A 319 13.37 5.86 41.15
CA GLY A 319 12.58 4.96 41.99
C GLY A 319 11.77 3.92 41.21
N HIS A 320 11.83 3.92 39.87
CA HIS A 320 11.06 3.00 39.00
C HIS A 320 9.56 3.02 39.31
N ARG A 321 9.01 4.21 39.57
CA ARG A 321 7.59 4.38 39.85
C ARG A 321 6.79 4.09 38.58
N LEU A 322 5.77 3.24 38.72
CA LEU A 322 4.77 2.96 37.69
C LEU A 322 3.83 4.15 37.48
N SER A 323 3.23 4.26 36.29
CA SER A 323 2.22 5.29 36.00
C SER A 323 1.02 5.20 36.94
N GLY A 324 0.33 6.33 37.12
CA GLY A 324 -0.85 6.41 37.97
C GLY A 324 -2.08 5.76 37.36
N SER A 325 -2.18 5.76 36.02
CA SER A 325 -3.35 5.31 35.26
C SER A 325 -3.15 3.95 34.62
N ARG A 326 -4.17 3.09 34.67
CA ARG A 326 -4.29 1.88 33.84
C ARG A 326 -4.63 2.27 32.41
N GLU A 327 -3.97 1.61 31.47
CA GLU A 327 -4.18 1.74 30.03
C GLU A 327 -4.35 0.34 29.43
N GLN A 328 -5.08 0.22 28.31
CA GLN A 328 -5.31 -1.08 27.66
C GLN A 328 -4.02 -1.83 27.29
N ILE A 329 -2.92 -1.11 27.10
CA ILE A 329 -1.60 -1.72 26.87
C ILE A 329 -1.23 -2.71 27.97
N GLY A 330 -1.76 -2.57 29.19
CA GLY A 330 -1.57 -3.51 30.28
C GLY A 330 -2.14 -4.91 30.02
N TYR A 331 -3.01 -5.08 29.01
CA TYR A 331 -3.51 -6.38 28.55
C TYR A 331 -2.63 -7.07 27.50
N LEU A 332 -1.67 -6.35 26.90
CA LEU A 332 -0.79 -6.89 25.85
C LEU A 332 0.04 -8.11 26.26
N PRO A 333 0.48 -8.27 27.52
CA PRO A 333 1.13 -9.50 27.95
C PRO A 333 0.31 -10.77 27.67
N TRP A 334 -1.03 -10.75 27.75
CA TRP A 334 -1.86 -11.91 27.38
C TRP A 334 -1.97 -12.12 25.86
N THR A 335 -1.89 -11.04 25.07
CA THR A 335 -1.96 -11.12 23.60
C THR A 335 -0.85 -11.99 23.02
N PHE A 336 0.33 -11.96 23.64
CA PHE A 336 1.51 -12.71 23.19
C PHE A 336 1.87 -13.90 24.08
N GLY A 337 1.09 -14.17 25.14
CA GLY A 337 1.33 -15.29 26.08
C GLY A 337 2.43 -15.03 27.12
N ALA A 338 2.77 -13.77 27.39
CA ALA A 338 3.76 -13.36 28.38
C ALA A 338 3.18 -13.27 29.81
N ALA A 339 1.88 -13.04 29.97
CA ALA A 339 1.25 -12.89 31.30
C ALA A 339 1.28 -14.19 32.11
N GLY A 340 1.36 -14.09 33.43
CA GLY A 340 1.27 -15.25 34.32
C GLY A 340 -0.18 -15.70 34.55
N PRO A 341 -0.41 -16.99 34.86
CA PRO A 341 -1.76 -17.53 35.13
C PRO A 341 -2.39 -16.98 36.42
N ALA A 342 -1.62 -16.32 37.29
CA ALA A 342 -2.12 -15.70 38.52
C ALA A 342 -2.59 -14.24 38.34
N ASP A 343 -2.21 -13.60 37.22
CA ASP A 343 -2.39 -12.15 37.01
C ASP A 343 -3.81 -11.81 36.50
N THR A 344 -4.71 -12.80 36.47
CA THR A 344 -6.03 -12.72 35.82
C THR A 344 -7.00 -11.73 36.45
N THR A 345 -6.71 -11.21 37.65
CA THR A 345 -7.53 -10.19 38.32
C THR A 345 -7.55 -8.87 37.56
N ALA A 346 -6.54 -8.57 36.74
CA ALA A 346 -6.48 -7.40 35.86
C ALA A 346 -7.70 -7.28 34.94
N TRP A 347 -8.26 -8.42 34.50
CA TRP A 347 -9.41 -8.47 33.61
C TRP A 347 -10.72 -7.99 34.24
N SER A 348 -10.79 -7.93 35.57
CA SER A 348 -11.93 -7.29 36.26
C SER A 348 -12.09 -5.83 35.86
N GLN A 349 -10.99 -5.15 35.51
CA GLN A 349 -11.00 -3.75 35.10
C GLN A 349 -11.62 -3.55 33.72
N LEU A 350 -11.65 -4.58 32.86
CA LEU A 350 -12.30 -4.51 31.56
C LEU A 350 -13.82 -4.37 31.71
N LEU A 351 -14.38 -5.00 32.75
CA LEU A 351 -15.82 -5.03 33.04
C LEU A 351 -16.27 -3.92 34.00
N ASP A 352 -15.32 -3.21 34.62
CA ASP A 352 -15.60 -2.17 35.59
C ASP A 352 -16.00 -0.85 34.90
N PRO A 353 -17.18 -0.26 35.20
CA PRO A 353 -17.60 1.03 34.64
C PRO A 353 -16.73 2.23 35.01
N GLN A 354 -15.83 2.10 35.98
CA GLN A 354 -14.78 3.08 36.29
C GLN A 354 -13.41 2.64 35.77
N GLY A 355 -13.30 1.38 35.32
CA GLY A 355 -12.16 0.81 34.61
C GLY A 355 -12.28 1.13 33.13
N PHE A 356 -12.41 0.12 32.28
CA PHE A 356 -12.48 0.29 30.84
C PHE A 356 -13.88 0.16 30.25
N ALA A 357 -14.87 -0.31 31.03
CA ALA A 357 -16.20 -0.60 30.48
C ALA A 357 -16.93 0.68 30.07
N SER A 358 -17.41 0.69 28.83
CA SER A 358 -18.23 1.75 28.26
C SER A 358 -19.24 1.19 27.25
N ALA A 359 -20.14 2.04 26.74
CA ALA A 359 -21.17 1.60 25.79
C ALA A 359 -20.59 1.23 24.42
N TYR A 360 -19.58 1.99 24.00
CA TYR A 360 -18.95 1.93 22.68
C TYR A 360 -17.46 1.56 22.81
N GLY A 361 -17.24 0.29 23.17
CA GLY A 361 -15.91 -0.33 23.25
C GLY A 361 -15.21 -0.10 24.59
N PRO A 362 -14.18 -0.90 24.93
CA PRO A 362 -13.36 -0.55 26.08
C PRO A 362 -12.59 0.74 25.79
N THR A 363 -12.44 1.61 26.79
CA THR A 363 -11.67 2.87 26.70
C THR A 363 -10.17 2.59 26.69
N THR A 364 -9.33 3.39 26.00
CA THR A 364 -7.87 3.16 26.01
C THR A 364 -7.20 3.40 27.37
N ALA A 365 -7.78 4.27 28.20
CA ALA A 365 -7.39 4.50 29.59
C ALA A 365 -8.56 4.26 30.55
N GLU A 366 -8.27 3.93 31.81
CA GLU A 366 -9.32 3.75 32.82
C GLU A 366 -10.09 5.06 33.05
N ARG A 367 -11.42 4.97 33.19
CA ARG A 367 -12.31 6.13 33.33
C ARG A 367 -12.09 6.94 34.60
N ARG A 368 -11.51 6.31 35.63
CA ARG A 368 -11.10 6.97 36.88
C ARG A 368 -9.75 7.71 36.78
N SER A 369 -9.07 7.66 35.64
CA SER A 369 -7.83 8.40 35.42
C SER A 369 -8.10 9.91 35.50
N PRO A 370 -7.21 10.72 36.11
CA PRO A 370 -7.31 12.17 36.03
C PRO A 370 -7.09 12.72 34.61
N PHE A 371 -6.63 11.90 33.67
CA PHE A 371 -6.41 12.26 32.27
C PHE A 371 -7.48 11.68 31.34
N PHE A 372 -8.51 11.03 31.87
CA PHE A 372 -9.54 10.40 31.04
C PHE A 372 -10.21 11.42 30.09
N MET A 373 -10.11 11.18 28.78
CA MET A 373 -10.66 12.04 27.72
C MET A 373 -10.15 13.50 27.75
N LYS A 374 -8.93 13.73 28.25
CA LYS A 374 -8.36 15.07 28.33
C LYS A 374 -8.01 15.59 26.94
N ASP A 375 -8.58 16.75 26.59
CA ASP A 375 -8.37 17.41 25.30
C ASP A 375 -8.76 16.55 24.07
N ALA A 376 -9.63 15.54 24.27
CA ALA A 376 -10.11 14.61 23.24
C ALA A 376 -11.02 15.25 22.17
N GLY A 377 -11.25 16.56 22.22
CA GLY A 377 -11.96 17.31 21.18
C GLY A 377 -11.14 17.55 19.90
N SER A 378 -9.83 17.26 19.92
CA SER A 378 -8.92 17.36 18.78
C SER A 378 -8.12 16.07 18.63
N CYS A 379 -7.95 15.60 17.39
CA CYS A 379 -7.15 14.40 17.10
C CYS A 379 -5.67 14.58 17.48
N CYS A 380 -4.94 13.53 17.84
CA CYS A 380 -5.39 12.14 17.97
C CYS A 380 -5.11 11.57 19.38
N ARG A 381 -6.02 11.79 20.35
CA ARG A 381 -5.75 11.43 21.77
C ARG A 381 -6.02 9.96 22.11
N TRP A 382 -5.10 9.34 22.88
CA TRP A 382 -5.18 7.95 23.36
C TRP A 382 -5.43 7.81 24.87
N ASP A 383 -5.92 8.84 25.53
CA ASP A 383 -6.15 8.93 26.98
C ASP A 383 -7.58 8.59 27.42
N GLY A 384 -8.39 7.95 26.59
CA GLY A 384 -9.78 7.67 26.93
C GLY A 384 -10.63 7.11 25.80
N PRO A 385 -10.57 7.67 24.57
CA PRO A 385 -11.41 7.20 23.46
C PRO A 385 -11.28 5.69 23.23
N SER A 386 -12.31 5.06 22.65
CA SER A 386 -12.18 3.67 22.22
C SER A 386 -11.50 3.65 20.85
N TRP A 387 -10.30 3.06 20.80
CA TRP A 387 -9.55 2.87 19.56
C TRP A 387 -9.70 1.42 19.08
N PRO A 388 -10.12 1.17 17.83
CA PRO A 388 -10.17 -0.16 17.24
C PRO A 388 -8.84 -0.93 17.37
N PHE A 389 -7.71 -0.23 17.20
CA PHE A 389 -6.37 -0.77 17.38
C PHE A 389 -6.21 -1.46 18.75
N ALA A 390 -6.32 -0.70 19.85
CA ALA A 390 -6.12 -1.22 21.20
C ALA A 390 -7.24 -2.17 21.64
N THR A 391 -8.49 -1.92 21.21
CA THR A 391 -9.62 -2.81 21.47
C THR A 391 -9.36 -4.19 20.88
N SER A 392 -8.86 -4.26 19.65
CA SER A 392 -8.59 -5.53 18.97
C SER A 392 -7.43 -6.31 19.62
N GLN A 393 -6.39 -5.61 20.10
CA GLN A 393 -5.32 -6.22 20.91
C GLN A 393 -5.88 -6.77 22.23
N THR A 394 -6.68 -5.98 22.94
CA THR A 394 -7.30 -6.37 24.21
C THR A 394 -8.19 -7.61 24.05
N LEU A 395 -9.03 -7.65 23.01
CA LEU A 395 -9.89 -8.80 22.73
C LEU A 395 -9.09 -10.04 22.32
N THR A 396 -7.96 -9.88 21.61
CA THR A 396 -7.04 -11.00 21.34
C THR A 396 -6.48 -11.57 22.65
N GLY A 397 -6.00 -10.70 23.55
CA GLY A 397 -5.54 -11.10 24.87
C GLY A 397 -6.61 -11.79 25.72
N LEU A 398 -7.86 -11.31 25.67
CA LEU A 398 -8.99 -11.93 26.38
C LEU A 398 -9.30 -13.32 25.82
N ALA A 399 -9.29 -13.46 24.49
CA ALA A 399 -9.48 -14.74 23.83
C ALA A 399 -8.39 -15.74 24.21
N ASN A 400 -7.12 -15.30 24.31
CA ASN A 400 -6.01 -16.15 24.72
C ASN A 400 -6.11 -16.55 26.19
N LEU A 401 -6.50 -15.63 27.09
CA LEU A 401 -6.74 -15.96 28.50
C LEU A 401 -7.76 -17.08 28.65
N LEU A 402 -8.90 -16.95 27.97
CA LEU A 402 -10.00 -17.91 28.06
C LEU A 402 -9.63 -19.28 27.46
N ASP A 403 -8.68 -19.30 26.52
CA ASP A 403 -8.16 -20.52 25.90
C ASP A 403 -7.06 -21.19 26.75
N ASP A 404 -6.03 -20.43 27.14
CA ASP A 404 -4.84 -20.94 27.81
C ASP A 404 -5.05 -21.17 29.31
N HIS A 405 -5.98 -20.42 29.93
CA HIS A 405 -6.23 -20.43 31.36
C HIS A 405 -7.73 -20.56 31.70
N PRO A 406 -8.46 -21.57 31.17
CA PRO A 406 -9.92 -21.67 31.27
C PRO A 406 -10.45 -21.87 32.70
N ALA A 407 -9.58 -22.17 33.68
CA ALA A 407 -9.94 -22.35 35.08
C ALA A 407 -10.10 -21.03 35.86
N GLN A 408 -9.71 -19.90 35.27
CA GLN A 408 -9.89 -18.56 35.87
C GLN A 408 -11.38 -18.21 35.99
N ARG A 409 -11.73 -17.32 36.92
CA ARG A 409 -13.13 -16.95 37.25
C ARG A 409 -13.42 -15.45 37.14
N THR A 410 -12.47 -14.66 36.67
CA THR A 410 -12.59 -13.20 36.58
C THR A 410 -13.46 -12.79 35.40
N VAL A 411 -13.32 -13.48 34.27
CA VAL A 411 -14.05 -13.21 33.02
C VAL A 411 -14.51 -14.52 32.40
N SER A 412 -15.60 -14.48 31.65
CA SER A 412 -16.27 -15.64 31.03
C SER A 412 -16.27 -15.58 29.51
N LYS A 413 -16.75 -16.65 28.86
CA LYS A 413 -16.99 -16.65 27.40
C LYS A 413 -18.07 -15.62 27.03
N GLU A 414 -19.07 -15.46 27.89
CA GLU A 414 -20.11 -14.44 27.77
C GLU A 414 -19.54 -13.02 27.81
N ASP A 415 -18.54 -12.76 28.67
CA ASP A 415 -17.88 -11.45 28.74
C ASP A 415 -17.09 -11.15 27.46
N TYR A 416 -16.40 -12.13 26.88
CA TYR A 416 -15.73 -11.98 25.58
C TYR A 416 -16.72 -11.65 24.48
N ALA A 417 -17.81 -12.42 24.37
CA ALA A 417 -18.83 -12.20 23.35
C ALA A 417 -19.51 -10.82 23.51
N ALA A 418 -19.78 -10.40 24.75
CA ALA A 418 -20.34 -9.08 25.03
C ALA A 418 -19.36 -7.94 24.66
N ALA A 419 -18.07 -8.10 24.93
CA ALA A 419 -17.05 -7.12 24.56
C ALA A 419 -16.86 -7.03 23.04
N LEU A 420 -16.87 -8.16 22.33
CA LEU A 420 -16.81 -8.19 20.86
C LEU A 420 -18.08 -7.60 20.23
N ALA A 421 -19.26 -7.86 20.79
CA ALA A 421 -20.50 -7.21 20.36
C ALA A 421 -20.46 -5.68 20.60
N GLY A 422 -19.87 -5.24 21.72
CA GLY A 422 -19.60 -3.83 21.98
C GLY A 422 -18.69 -3.20 20.93
N TYR A 423 -17.62 -3.90 20.54
CA TYR A 423 -16.71 -3.47 19.47
C TYR A 423 -17.35 -3.52 18.07
N ALA A 424 -18.31 -4.42 17.83
CA ALA A 424 -19.11 -4.40 16.60
C ALA A 424 -19.98 -3.14 16.56
N ARG A 425 -20.59 -2.73 17.68
CA ARG A 425 -21.40 -1.51 17.76
C ARG A 425 -20.59 -0.25 17.48
N THR A 426 -19.33 -0.16 17.93
CA THR A 426 -18.47 0.99 17.58
C THR A 426 -18.25 1.08 16.09
N GLN A 427 -18.26 -0.04 15.37
CA GLN A 427 -18.05 -0.10 13.92
C GLN A 427 -19.34 0.12 13.13
N THR A 428 -20.17 1.05 13.59
CA THR A 428 -21.35 1.50 12.87
C THR A 428 -21.44 3.02 12.84
N ARG A 429 -22.14 3.54 11.84
CA ARG A 429 -22.52 4.95 11.73
C ARG A 429 -23.91 5.00 11.11
N ASN A 430 -24.85 5.65 11.80
CA ASN A 430 -26.26 5.69 11.38
C ASN A 430 -26.91 4.31 11.16
N GLY A 431 -26.46 3.30 11.90
CA GLY A 431 -26.95 1.92 11.79
C GLY A 431 -26.31 1.08 10.68
N GLU A 432 -25.43 1.65 9.86
CA GLU A 432 -24.67 0.93 8.83
C GLU A 432 -23.23 0.68 9.27
N PRO A 433 -22.56 -0.40 8.81
CA PRO A 433 -21.15 -0.64 9.13
C PRO A 433 -20.23 0.51 8.70
N TYR A 434 -19.35 0.93 9.59
CA TYR A 434 -18.41 2.04 9.37
C TYR A 434 -17.26 1.96 10.38
N VAL A 435 -16.01 2.15 9.95
CA VAL A 435 -14.86 2.27 10.83
C VAL A 435 -14.07 3.54 10.51
N ALA A 436 -13.70 4.28 11.56
CA ALA A 436 -12.74 5.37 11.50
C ALA A 436 -11.69 5.22 12.61
N GLU A 437 -11.00 6.29 12.99
CA GLU A 437 -9.82 6.19 13.86
C GLU A 437 -10.19 5.92 15.32
N ALA A 438 -11.09 6.71 15.92
CA ALA A 438 -11.52 6.51 17.31
C ALA A 438 -12.98 6.89 17.58
N HIS A 439 -13.58 6.15 18.52
CA HIS A 439 -14.98 6.29 18.91
C HIS A 439 -15.10 6.89 20.31
N ASP A 440 -16.08 7.77 20.51
CA ASP A 440 -16.46 8.24 21.84
C ASP A 440 -16.98 7.07 22.69
N PRO A 441 -16.53 6.89 23.93
CA PRO A 441 -16.89 5.71 24.72
C PRO A 441 -18.36 5.69 25.19
N ASP A 442 -19.02 6.84 25.30
CA ASP A 442 -20.37 6.95 25.84
C ASP A 442 -21.42 7.39 24.79
N ARG A 443 -20.98 7.96 23.67
CA ARG A 443 -21.85 8.42 22.57
C ARG A 443 -21.60 7.62 21.30
N ASP A 444 -22.65 7.41 20.51
CA ASP A 444 -22.59 6.86 19.15
C ASP A 444 -21.96 7.89 18.18
N ALA A 445 -20.66 8.10 18.31
CA ALA A 445 -19.94 9.12 17.56
C ALA A 445 -18.47 8.74 17.38
N TRP A 446 -18.06 8.61 16.12
CA TRP A 446 -16.66 8.73 15.74
C TRP A 446 -16.18 10.16 15.97
N ILE A 447 -15.05 10.34 16.64
CA ILE A 447 -14.53 11.66 17.06
C ILE A 447 -13.25 12.06 16.34
N TYR A 448 -12.57 11.11 15.69
CA TYR A 448 -11.45 11.31 14.76
C TYR A 448 -11.85 10.71 13.41
N ASP A 449 -12.66 11.48 12.69
CA ASP A 449 -13.36 11.08 11.47
C ASP A 449 -13.26 12.22 10.44
N GLY A 450 -12.11 12.31 9.78
CA GLY A 450 -11.82 13.29 8.74
C GLY A 450 -12.22 12.79 7.37
N GLN A 451 -12.82 13.68 6.56
CA GLN A 451 -13.23 13.36 5.20
C GLN A 451 -12.03 13.05 4.30
N ASN A 452 -12.14 12.02 3.45
CA ASN A 452 -11.08 11.51 2.58
C ASN A 452 -9.80 11.14 3.35
N HIS A 453 -9.95 10.74 4.61
CA HIS A 453 -8.85 10.40 5.49
C HIS A 453 -9.20 9.18 6.33
N SER A 454 -10.13 9.33 7.28
CA SER A 454 -10.37 8.33 8.31
C SER A 454 -11.36 7.25 7.88
N GLU A 455 -12.04 7.39 6.75
CA GLU A 455 -13.05 6.43 6.30
C GLU A 455 -12.44 5.06 5.97
N ASP A 456 -13.13 3.99 6.37
CA ASP A 456 -12.73 2.60 6.12
C ASP A 456 -11.31 2.28 6.69
N TYR A 457 -10.90 2.93 7.79
CA TYR A 457 -9.54 2.83 8.35
C TYR A 457 -9.06 1.41 8.72
N ASN A 458 -7.90 1.01 8.20
CA ASN A 458 -7.33 -0.34 8.37
C ASN A 458 -6.21 -0.41 9.42
N HIS A 459 -6.60 -0.13 10.65
CA HIS A 459 -5.70 -0.01 11.80
C HIS A 459 -6.08 -0.97 12.96
N SER A 460 -6.74 -2.10 12.66
CA SER A 460 -7.21 -3.04 13.70
C SER A 460 -7.55 -4.41 13.14
N THR A 461 -7.74 -5.42 14.00
CA THR A 461 -8.38 -6.69 13.62
C THR A 461 -9.85 -6.73 14.04
N TYR A 462 -10.68 -7.49 13.32
CA TYR A 462 -12.05 -7.85 13.69
C TYR A 462 -12.44 -9.23 13.16
N THR A 463 -12.18 -9.52 11.88
CA THR A 463 -12.51 -10.82 11.29
C THR A 463 -11.71 -11.93 11.96
N ASP A 464 -10.47 -11.65 12.35
CA ASP A 464 -9.64 -12.57 13.14
C ASP A 464 -10.24 -12.86 14.53
N LEU A 465 -10.83 -11.87 15.19
CA LEU A 465 -11.48 -12.05 16.49
C LEU A 465 -12.72 -12.94 16.37
N VAL A 466 -13.50 -12.76 15.30
CA VAL A 466 -14.65 -13.63 15.01
C VAL A 466 -14.19 -15.06 14.75
N LEU A 467 -13.21 -15.27 13.86
CA LEU A 467 -12.77 -16.62 13.48
C LEU A 467 -11.98 -17.31 14.59
N SER A 468 -10.94 -16.68 15.11
CA SER A 468 -10.02 -17.31 16.06
C SER A 468 -10.48 -17.25 17.51
N GLY A 469 -11.25 -16.23 17.88
CA GLY A 469 -11.78 -16.05 19.23
C GLY A 469 -13.20 -16.59 19.37
N LEU A 470 -14.19 -15.89 18.80
CA LEU A 470 -15.61 -16.19 18.97
C LEU A 470 -15.97 -17.61 18.51
N LEU A 471 -15.65 -17.93 17.25
CA LEU A 471 -15.87 -19.26 16.66
C LEU A 471 -14.76 -20.25 17.04
N GLY A 472 -13.63 -19.73 17.52
CA GLY A 472 -12.61 -20.51 18.22
C GLY A 472 -11.72 -21.34 17.33
N LEU A 473 -11.52 -20.99 16.05
CA LEU A 473 -10.57 -21.68 15.18
C LEU A 473 -9.14 -21.31 15.58
N ARG A 474 -8.46 -22.19 16.32
CA ARG A 474 -7.11 -21.97 16.88
C ARG A 474 -6.04 -22.66 16.02
N PRO A 475 -5.31 -21.90 15.17
CA PRO A 475 -4.31 -22.46 14.26
C PRO A 475 -3.18 -23.19 14.99
N GLN A 476 -2.72 -24.30 14.43
CA GLN A 476 -1.64 -25.11 14.99
C GLN A 476 -0.49 -25.22 14.00
N SER A 477 0.72 -25.45 14.52
CA SER A 477 1.91 -25.71 13.69
C SER A 477 2.00 -27.16 13.21
N GLY A 478 1.14 -28.04 13.75
CA GLY A 478 0.98 -29.46 13.41
C GLY A 478 0.07 -29.67 12.20
N ASP A 479 -0.59 -30.82 12.11
CA ASP A 479 -1.53 -31.16 11.02
C ASP A 479 -2.99 -31.03 11.47
N THR A 480 -3.19 -30.47 12.66
CA THR A 480 -4.47 -30.37 13.35
C THR A 480 -5.00 -28.95 13.34
N LEU A 481 -6.29 -28.80 13.59
CA LEU A 481 -6.92 -27.54 13.99
C LEU A 481 -7.60 -27.76 15.35
N GLU A 482 -7.37 -26.85 16.29
CA GLU A 482 -8.17 -26.78 17.51
C GLU A 482 -9.38 -25.88 17.31
N VAL A 483 -10.54 -26.30 17.81
CA VAL A 483 -11.80 -25.56 17.73
C VAL A 483 -12.33 -25.40 19.15
N LYS A 484 -12.24 -24.18 19.68
CA LYS A 484 -12.55 -23.83 21.08
C LYS A 484 -13.46 -22.60 21.14
N PRO A 485 -14.76 -22.75 20.83
CA PRO A 485 -15.67 -21.62 20.69
C PRO A 485 -15.82 -20.83 21.99
N LEU A 486 -15.78 -19.50 21.87
CA LEU A 486 -16.07 -18.54 22.94
C LEU A 486 -17.48 -17.93 22.81
N THR A 487 -18.37 -18.60 22.09
CA THR A 487 -19.76 -18.18 21.90
C THR A 487 -20.58 -18.24 23.19
N PRO A 488 -21.58 -17.35 23.38
CA PRO A 488 -22.51 -17.43 24.50
C PRO A 488 -23.24 -18.77 24.56
N ALA A 489 -23.48 -19.30 25.77
CA ALA A 489 -24.25 -20.55 25.95
C ALA A 489 -25.69 -20.48 25.37
N GLY A 490 -26.23 -19.26 25.24
CA GLY A 490 -27.57 -19.01 24.71
C GLY A 490 -27.71 -19.21 23.19
N TRP A 491 -26.62 -19.14 22.42
CA TRP A 491 -26.66 -19.29 20.97
C TRP A 491 -27.12 -20.69 20.58
N ASP A 492 -28.14 -20.76 19.72
CA ASP A 492 -28.70 -22.00 19.18
C ASP A 492 -28.07 -22.39 17.83
N HIS A 493 -27.47 -21.43 17.12
CA HIS A 493 -26.75 -21.69 15.88
C HIS A 493 -25.53 -20.76 15.72
N PHE A 494 -24.55 -21.20 14.92
CA PHE A 494 -23.57 -20.37 14.21
C PHE A 494 -22.83 -21.23 13.17
N ALA A 495 -22.19 -20.61 12.20
CA ALA A 495 -21.29 -21.31 11.29
C ALA A 495 -20.11 -20.44 10.82
N ALA A 496 -18.99 -21.12 10.54
CA ALA A 496 -17.94 -20.66 9.63
C ALA A 496 -17.82 -21.71 8.52
N GLU A 497 -17.98 -21.28 7.27
CA GLU A 497 -17.97 -22.13 6.07
C GLU A 497 -16.74 -21.82 5.21
N ASN A 498 -16.04 -22.88 4.77
CA ASN A 498 -14.93 -22.83 3.83
C ASN A 498 -13.77 -21.92 4.28
N VAL A 499 -13.39 -21.98 5.55
CA VAL A 499 -12.18 -21.33 6.07
C VAL A 499 -10.96 -21.99 5.42
N PRO A 500 -10.06 -21.25 4.74
CA PRO A 500 -8.84 -21.82 4.19
C PRO A 500 -7.87 -22.15 5.34
N TYR A 501 -7.47 -23.42 5.45
CA TYR A 501 -6.53 -23.89 6.47
C TYR A 501 -5.69 -25.05 5.95
N HIS A 502 -4.36 -24.90 5.97
CA HIS A 502 -3.39 -25.91 5.50
C HIS A 502 -3.65 -26.44 4.08
N GLY A 503 -4.19 -25.58 3.20
CA GLY A 503 -4.57 -25.90 1.82
C GLY A 503 -5.95 -26.55 1.66
N HIS A 504 -6.69 -26.73 2.76
CA HIS A 504 -8.03 -27.32 2.80
C HIS A 504 -9.11 -26.27 3.07
N ASN A 505 -10.36 -26.63 2.79
CA ASN A 505 -11.53 -25.88 3.23
C ASN A 505 -12.11 -26.51 4.51
N VAL A 506 -12.05 -25.78 5.62
CA VAL A 506 -12.61 -26.22 6.91
C VAL A 506 -13.94 -25.50 7.16
N SER A 507 -14.99 -26.24 7.51
CA SER A 507 -16.26 -25.65 7.98
C SER A 507 -16.59 -26.14 9.38
N VAL A 508 -16.99 -25.24 10.25
CA VAL A 508 -17.48 -25.53 11.61
C VAL A 508 -18.88 -24.95 11.74
N LEU A 509 -19.83 -25.77 12.18
CA LEU A 509 -21.16 -25.28 12.54
C LEU A 509 -21.61 -25.81 13.89
N TRP A 510 -22.42 -25.02 14.57
CA TRP A 510 -23.25 -25.41 15.71
C TRP A 510 -24.69 -25.17 15.32
N ASP A 511 -25.54 -26.18 15.50
CA ASP A 511 -26.98 -26.08 15.26
C ASP A 511 -27.69 -26.95 16.30
N ARG A 512 -28.33 -26.33 17.30
CA ARG A 512 -28.84 -27.02 18.49
C ARG A 512 -29.87 -28.09 18.14
N ASP A 513 -30.76 -27.82 17.19
CA ASP A 513 -31.85 -28.72 16.80
C ASP A 513 -31.73 -29.26 15.36
N GLY A 514 -30.78 -28.73 14.59
CA GLY A 514 -30.48 -29.16 13.22
C GLY A 514 -31.39 -28.54 12.16
N GLN A 515 -32.27 -27.61 12.52
CA GLN A 515 -33.24 -27.01 11.60
C GLN A 515 -32.66 -25.83 10.83
N HIS A 516 -31.66 -25.12 11.38
CA HIS A 516 -31.18 -23.87 10.81
C HIS A 516 -30.38 -24.09 9.51
N TYR A 517 -29.43 -25.03 9.50
CA TYR A 517 -28.63 -25.33 8.29
C TYR A 517 -29.07 -26.61 7.55
N GLY A 518 -30.01 -27.37 8.13
CA GLY A 518 -30.42 -28.68 7.59
C GLY A 518 -29.30 -29.72 7.56
N GLN A 519 -28.18 -29.49 8.26
CA GLN A 519 -27.06 -30.43 8.38
C GLN A 519 -27.25 -31.43 9.52
N GLY A 520 -28.27 -31.23 10.36
CA GLY A 520 -28.64 -32.06 11.51
C GLY A 520 -28.02 -31.56 12.82
N ALA A 521 -28.66 -31.87 13.95
CA ALA A 521 -28.35 -31.28 15.26
C ALA A 521 -26.91 -31.52 15.75
N GLY A 522 -26.44 -30.62 16.59
CA GLY A 522 -25.16 -30.62 17.27
C GLY A 522 -24.07 -29.78 16.59
N MET A 523 -22.85 -29.90 17.10
CA MET A 523 -21.65 -29.34 16.48
C MET A 523 -21.15 -30.29 15.38
N ARG A 524 -20.76 -29.74 14.23
CA ARG A 524 -20.24 -30.50 13.08
C ARG A 524 -19.03 -29.81 12.48
N LEU A 525 -18.06 -30.62 12.07
CA LEU A 525 -16.82 -30.15 11.46
C LEU A 525 -16.59 -30.88 10.15
N TYR A 526 -16.25 -30.12 9.12
CA TYR A 526 -16.01 -30.60 7.76
C TYR A 526 -14.60 -30.22 7.31
N VAL A 527 -13.98 -31.10 6.53
CA VAL A 527 -12.75 -30.83 5.78
C VAL A 527 -13.02 -31.20 4.33
N ASP A 528 -12.83 -30.24 3.42
CA ASP A 528 -13.08 -30.37 1.98
C ASP A 528 -14.50 -30.89 1.67
N GLY A 529 -15.50 -30.35 2.36
CA GLY A 529 -16.91 -30.75 2.21
C GLY A 529 -17.28 -32.08 2.89
N LYS A 530 -16.31 -32.80 3.48
CA LYS A 530 -16.55 -34.09 4.14
C LYS A 530 -16.67 -33.90 5.64
N LEU A 531 -17.77 -34.41 6.22
CA LEU A 531 -17.95 -34.44 7.67
C LEU A 531 -16.86 -35.31 8.31
N VAL A 532 -15.96 -34.69 9.09
CA VAL A 532 -14.88 -35.40 9.80
C VAL A 532 -15.24 -35.65 11.25
N GLN A 533 -16.08 -34.79 11.85
CA GLN A 533 -16.45 -34.93 13.25
C GLN A 533 -17.85 -34.36 13.55
N ARG A 534 -18.52 -34.95 14.54
CA ARG A 534 -19.79 -34.48 15.11
C ARG A 534 -19.82 -34.61 16.63
N SER A 535 -20.57 -33.73 17.29
CA SER A 535 -20.83 -33.78 18.73
C SER A 535 -22.27 -33.33 19.02
N ALA A 536 -22.96 -33.98 19.95
CA ALA A 536 -24.31 -33.57 20.34
C ALA A 536 -24.34 -32.23 21.11
N THR A 537 -23.21 -31.86 21.72
CA THR A 537 -23.04 -30.60 22.46
C THR A 537 -21.90 -29.80 21.87
N LEU A 538 -21.97 -28.48 22.02
CA LEU A 538 -20.84 -27.60 21.78
C LEU A 538 -19.74 -27.90 22.81
N ARG A 539 -18.51 -28.14 22.34
CA ARG A 539 -17.36 -28.46 23.17
C ARG A 539 -16.07 -28.19 22.44
N ASP A 540 -15.02 -27.93 23.20
CA ASP A 540 -13.66 -27.83 22.69
C ASP A 540 -13.25 -29.14 22.00
N THR A 541 -12.61 -29.03 20.85
CA THR A 541 -12.17 -30.20 20.10
C THR A 541 -10.97 -29.96 19.22
N THR A 542 -10.38 -31.06 18.73
CA THR A 542 -9.24 -31.04 17.81
C THR A 542 -9.58 -31.95 16.64
N ILE A 543 -9.41 -31.45 15.42
CA ILE A 543 -9.55 -32.24 14.20
C ILE A 543 -8.21 -32.37 13.50
N ASP A 544 -7.98 -33.52 12.87
CA ASP A 544 -6.89 -33.71 11.92
C ASP A 544 -7.34 -33.16 10.57
N VAL A 545 -6.66 -32.11 10.10
CA VAL A 545 -6.92 -31.51 8.79
C VAL A 545 -5.96 -32.08 7.75
N GLY A 546 -4.79 -32.55 8.18
CA GLY A 546 -3.66 -32.86 7.31
C GLY A 546 -3.02 -31.59 6.76
N ARG A 547 -1.87 -31.76 6.10
CA ARG A 547 -1.27 -30.71 5.27
C ARG A 547 -1.27 -31.10 3.82
N THR A 548 -1.74 -30.19 2.99
CA THR A 548 -1.43 -30.19 1.57
C THR A 548 -0.44 -29.07 1.28
N VAL A 549 0.42 -29.29 0.28
CA VAL A 549 1.19 -28.18 -0.28
C VAL A 549 0.16 -27.25 -0.88
N VAL A 550 -0.01 -26.06 -0.27
CA VAL A 550 -0.79 -24.98 -0.89
C VAL A 550 -0.23 -24.82 -2.29
N PRO A 551 -1.04 -25.04 -3.35
CA PRO A 551 -0.55 -24.96 -4.72
C PRO A 551 0.22 -23.65 -4.88
N GLN A 552 1.49 -23.77 -5.30
CA GLN A 552 2.29 -22.59 -5.62
C GLN A 552 1.49 -21.74 -6.63
N ARG A 553 1.54 -20.43 -6.40
CA ARG A 553 0.88 -19.39 -7.19
C ARG A 553 0.96 -19.70 -8.68
N ASN A 554 -0.06 -19.32 -9.44
CA ASN A 554 0.20 -18.95 -10.83
C ASN A 554 1.09 -17.72 -10.77
N ASP A 555 2.40 -17.89 -10.93
CA ASP A 555 3.45 -16.89 -10.80
C ASP A 555 3.24 -15.70 -11.75
N LEU A 556 2.21 -14.89 -11.54
CA LEU A 556 1.81 -13.77 -12.37
C LEU A 556 2.15 -12.47 -11.65
N VAL A 557 2.75 -11.53 -12.36
CA VAL A 557 3.05 -10.17 -11.90
C VAL A 557 2.31 -9.15 -12.76
N ASN A 558 1.91 -8.02 -12.18
CA ASN A 558 1.27 -6.93 -12.92
C ASN A 558 2.33 -5.96 -13.47
N ASP A 559 2.62 -6.06 -14.76
CA ASP A 559 3.60 -5.23 -15.47
C ASP A 559 3.09 -3.82 -15.77
N ALA A 560 1.80 -3.53 -15.55
CA ALA A 560 1.23 -2.20 -15.75
C ALA A 560 1.26 -1.33 -14.48
N ALA A 561 1.50 -1.93 -13.32
CA ALA A 561 1.50 -1.20 -12.05
C ALA A 561 2.62 -0.15 -11.97
N ASN A 562 2.23 1.06 -11.55
CA ASN A 562 3.11 2.18 -11.28
C ASN A 562 2.53 3.11 -10.19
N PRO A 563 2.50 2.66 -8.92
CA PRO A 563 2.00 3.42 -7.77
C PRO A 563 2.75 4.74 -7.52
N LEU A 564 4.00 4.85 -7.99
CA LEU A 564 4.81 6.05 -7.82
C LEU A 564 4.49 7.11 -8.87
N ARG A 565 3.79 6.75 -9.95
CA ARG A 565 3.40 7.66 -11.04
C ARG A 565 4.60 8.29 -11.77
N THR A 566 5.70 7.56 -11.86
CA THR A 566 6.96 8.05 -12.44
C THR A 566 7.44 7.19 -13.59
N GLY A 567 8.00 7.81 -14.63
CA GLY A 567 8.61 7.08 -15.75
C GLY A 567 7.66 6.09 -16.42
N TYR A 568 8.12 4.85 -16.63
CA TYR A 568 7.33 3.77 -17.22
C TYR A 568 7.03 2.67 -16.20
N PRO A 569 5.90 1.97 -16.33
CA PRO A 569 4.86 2.11 -17.35
C PRO A 569 3.99 3.34 -17.09
N ARG A 570 3.46 3.99 -18.13
CA ARG A 570 2.68 5.24 -17.99
C ARG A 570 1.33 5.16 -18.70
N PRO A 571 0.31 5.92 -18.25
CA PRO A 571 -0.98 5.92 -18.89
C PRO A 571 -0.92 6.62 -20.24
N ILE A 572 -1.77 6.17 -21.17
CA ILE A 572 -2.06 6.85 -22.43
C ILE A 572 -3.57 6.95 -22.60
N THR A 573 -4.09 8.15 -22.84
CA THR A 573 -5.54 8.39 -22.94
C THR A 573 -5.87 9.26 -24.14
N SER A 574 -7.10 9.17 -24.65
CA SER A 574 -7.62 10.13 -25.65
C SER A 574 -8.21 11.38 -25.00
N TYR A 575 -8.72 11.23 -23.79
CA TYR A 575 -9.37 12.25 -22.99
C TYR A 575 -9.30 11.81 -21.52
N THR A 576 -9.18 12.77 -20.61
CA THR A 576 -9.30 12.57 -19.17
C THR A 576 -10.17 13.71 -18.64
N TRP A 577 -11.17 13.40 -17.81
CA TRP A 577 -11.96 14.44 -17.16
C TRP A 577 -11.05 15.37 -16.33
N PRO A 578 -11.22 16.71 -16.35
CA PRO A 578 -10.24 17.64 -15.75
C PRO A 578 -9.97 17.48 -14.26
N ASN A 579 -10.86 16.85 -13.49
CA ASN A 579 -10.63 16.59 -12.06
C ASN A 579 -10.17 15.14 -11.79
N ASP A 580 -10.08 14.29 -12.82
CA ASP A 580 -9.48 12.96 -12.71
C ASP A 580 -7.98 13.01 -13.02
N ASN A 581 -7.25 11.98 -12.60
CA ASN A 581 -5.87 11.75 -13.02
C ASN A 581 -5.72 10.41 -13.74
N ALA A 582 -5.14 10.44 -14.94
CA ALA A 582 -4.90 9.22 -15.72
C ALA A 582 -3.99 8.22 -14.99
N TRP A 583 -3.12 8.65 -14.08
CA TRP A 583 -2.27 7.76 -13.29
C TRP A 583 -3.01 6.92 -12.27
N ASN A 584 -4.20 7.33 -11.85
CA ASN A 584 -5.00 6.61 -10.86
C ASN A 584 -5.29 5.18 -11.32
N ALA A 585 -5.50 4.96 -12.62
CA ALA A 585 -5.78 3.64 -13.17
C ALA A 585 -4.53 2.79 -13.47
N LEU A 586 -3.38 3.12 -12.89
CA LEU A 586 -2.18 2.27 -12.82
C LEU A 586 -1.54 2.27 -11.42
N ASP A 587 -2.16 2.88 -10.42
CA ASP A 587 -1.51 3.11 -9.13
C ASP A 587 -1.63 1.93 -8.14
N GLY A 588 -2.26 0.85 -8.60
CA GLY A 588 -2.43 -0.40 -7.88
C GLY A 588 -3.59 -0.40 -6.90
N LYS A 589 -4.37 0.68 -6.79
CA LYS A 589 -5.54 0.79 -5.92
C LYS A 589 -6.80 0.37 -6.69
N VAL A 590 -7.68 -0.42 -6.06
CA VAL A 590 -8.95 -0.83 -6.67
C VAL A 590 -10.11 -0.44 -5.76
N PHE A 591 -10.57 0.80 -5.91
CA PHE A 591 -11.71 1.38 -5.22
C PHE A 591 -12.93 1.56 -6.14
N TYR A 592 -14.11 1.25 -5.60
CA TYR A 592 -15.39 1.45 -6.28
C TYR A 592 -16.28 2.45 -5.54
N SER A 593 -15.88 2.89 -4.35
CA SER A 593 -16.47 4.01 -3.62
C SER A 593 -16.02 5.35 -4.21
N GLU A 594 -16.74 6.42 -3.87
CA GLU A 594 -16.29 7.79 -4.14
C GLU A 594 -15.33 8.33 -3.08
N VAL A 595 -15.08 7.57 -2.01
CA VAL A 595 -14.18 7.93 -0.93
C VAL A 595 -13.02 6.92 -0.89
N PRO A 596 -11.75 7.37 -0.98
CA PRO A 596 -11.37 8.76 -1.21
C PRO A 596 -11.70 9.22 -2.64
N GLU A 597 -11.95 10.52 -2.77
CA GLU A 597 -12.24 11.16 -4.06
C GLU A 597 -11.06 10.98 -5.04
N ASN A 598 -11.37 11.04 -6.35
CA ASN A 598 -10.37 11.04 -7.42
C ASN A 598 -9.40 9.83 -7.41
N THR A 599 -9.95 8.63 -7.24
CA THR A 599 -9.21 7.36 -7.23
C THR A 599 -9.29 6.59 -8.55
N ARG A 600 -9.72 7.24 -9.62
CA ARG A 600 -10.07 6.61 -10.90
C ARG A 600 -9.71 7.50 -12.09
N TRP A 601 -9.79 6.93 -13.28
CA TRP A 601 -9.83 7.66 -14.54
C TRP A 601 -11.22 7.55 -15.16
N THR A 602 -11.75 8.63 -15.71
CA THR A 602 -12.98 8.62 -16.51
C THR A 602 -12.83 9.45 -17.78
N ASN A 603 -13.63 9.11 -18.80
CA ASN A 603 -13.85 9.99 -19.95
C ASN A 603 -15.06 10.92 -19.79
N TYR A 604 -15.44 11.24 -18.55
CA TYR A 604 -16.63 12.02 -18.25
C TYR A 604 -16.61 13.40 -18.94
N GLY A 605 -17.68 13.72 -19.68
CA GLY A 605 -17.78 14.99 -20.41
C GLY A 605 -16.98 15.04 -21.72
N SER A 606 -16.39 13.92 -22.16
CA SER A 606 -15.67 13.86 -23.43
C SER A 606 -16.57 14.24 -24.61
N PRO A 607 -16.11 15.10 -25.53
CA PRO A 607 -16.81 15.40 -26.78
C PRO A 607 -16.60 14.30 -27.84
N ASN A 608 -15.75 13.31 -27.58
CA ASN A 608 -15.37 12.31 -28.55
C ASN A 608 -16.46 11.25 -28.72
N PRO A 609 -16.67 10.72 -29.93
CA PRO A 609 -17.59 9.60 -30.15
C PRO A 609 -17.08 8.27 -29.56
N SER A 610 -15.77 8.18 -29.27
CA SER A 610 -15.12 7.05 -28.62
C SER A 610 -13.82 7.53 -27.97
N ASP A 611 -13.51 6.96 -26.81
CA ASP A 611 -12.29 7.25 -26.06
C ASP A 611 -11.51 5.98 -25.72
N PHE A 612 -10.24 6.14 -25.38
CA PHE A 612 -9.41 5.06 -24.91
C PHE A 612 -8.65 5.40 -23.64
N TYR A 613 -8.39 4.35 -22.86
CA TYR A 613 -7.39 4.31 -21.80
C TYR A 613 -6.42 3.17 -22.08
N GLY A 614 -5.13 3.37 -21.80
CA GLY A 614 -4.12 2.36 -22.08
C GLY A 614 -2.84 2.59 -21.29
N VAL A 615 -1.88 1.72 -21.54
CA VAL A 615 -0.55 1.77 -20.92
C VAL A 615 0.53 1.71 -21.99
N ASP A 616 1.50 2.60 -21.85
CA ASP A 616 2.78 2.56 -22.54
C ASP A 616 3.81 1.94 -21.60
N PHE A 617 4.32 0.76 -21.94
CA PHE A 617 5.32 0.05 -21.16
C PHE A 617 6.74 0.59 -21.39
N GLY A 618 6.94 1.48 -22.36
CA GLY A 618 8.23 2.09 -22.72
C GLY A 618 9.22 1.17 -23.45
N ALA A 619 9.14 -0.14 -23.24
CA ALA A 619 9.89 -1.16 -23.95
C ALA A 619 8.98 -2.31 -24.41
N PRO A 620 9.39 -3.13 -25.40
CA PRO A 620 8.65 -4.33 -25.76
C PRO A 620 8.44 -5.25 -24.55
N THR A 621 7.18 -5.48 -24.18
CA THR A 621 6.74 -6.29 -23.05
C THR A 621 5.85 -7.43 -23.54
N PRO A 622 6.03 -8.67 -23.06
CA PRO A 622 5.08 -9.76 -23.32
C PRO A 622 3.75 -9.47 -22.61
N VAL A 623 2.63 -9.61 -23.33
CA VAL A 623 1.28 -9.38 -22.81
C VAL A 623 0.38 -10.53 -23.26
N GLY A 624 -0.42 -11.09 -22.34
CA GLY A 624 -1.39 -12.15 -22.65
C GLY A 624 -2.62 -12.21 -21.73
N ASP A 625 -2.63 -11.46 -20.63
CA ASP A 625 -3.75 -11.37 -19.67
C ASP A 625 -3.89 -9.91 -19.23
N ILE A 626 -4.87 -9.22 -19.82
CA ILE A 626 -5.24 -7.85 -19.43
C ILE A 626 -6.47 -7.92 -18.53
N ARG A 627 -6.41 -7.23 -17.40
CA ARG A 627 -7.55 -7.07 -16.49
C ARG A 627 -7.79 -5.58 -16.28
N TRP A 628 -9.05 -5.16 -16.28
CA TRP A 628 -9.38 -3.79 -15.92
C TRP A 628 -10.60 -3.74 -15.01
N SER A 629 -10.54 -2.90 -13.99
CA SER A 629 -11.59 -2.69 -13.00
C SER A 629 -12.47 -1.55 -13.48
N GLY A 630 -13.69 -1.85 -13.90
CA GLY A 630 -14.64 -0.83 -14.36
C GLY A 630 -15.28 -0.09 -13.19
N TYR A 631 -15.58 1.19 -13.37
CA TYR A 631 -16.25 2.03 -12.38
C TYR A 631 -17.70 2.34 -12.80
N ASP A 632 -18.64 2.30 -11.86
CA ASP A 632 -20.06 2.63 -12.05
C ASP A 632 -20.61 3.39 -10.84
N ASP A 633 -20.97 4.66 -11.04
CA ASP A 633 -21.54 5.53 -10.00
C ASP A 633 -23.08 5.47 -9.94
N GLY A 634 -23.72 4.63 -10.74
CA GLY A 634 -25.18 4.61 -10.85
C GLY A 634 -25.76 5.72 -11.73
N GLY A 635 -24.94 6.66 -12.20
CA GLY A 635 -25.32 7.90 -12.83
C GLY A 635 -24.55 8.17 -14.12
N GLY A 636 -23.67 9.16 -14.07
CA GLY A 636 -22.98 9.71 -15.24
C GLY A 636 -21.84 8.84 -15.77
N VAL A 637 -21.29 7.96 -14.93
CA VAL A 637 -20.30 6.96 -15.31
C VAL A 637 -20.89 5.57 -15.14
N ARG A 638 -20.90 4.80 -16.23
CA ARG A 638 -21.59 3.51 -16.32
C ARG A 638 -20.65 2.46 -16.95
N PRO A 639 -20.97 1.16 -16.82
CA PRO A 639 -20.24 0.11 -17.51
C PRO A 639 -20.21 0.38 -19.02
N ALA A 640 -19.04 0.21 -19.65
CA ALA A 640 -18.90 0.40 -21.09
C ALA A 640 -19.89 -0.48 -21.87
N ALA A 641 -20.53 0.06 -22.91
CA ALA A 641 -21.43 -0.74 -23.75
C ALA A 641 -20.67 -1.84 -24.51
N ALA A 642 -19.42 -1.53 -24.90
CA ALA A 642 -18.45 -2.45 -25.47
C ALA A 642 -17.04 -1.88 -25.32
N TYR A 643 -16.03 -2.71 -25.54
CA TYR A 643 -14.64 -2.24 -25.70
C TYR A 643 -13.88 -3.09 -26.73
N SER A 644 -12.81 -2.54 -27.31
CA SER A 644 -11.80 -3.30 -28.05
C SER A 644 -10.44 -3.18 -27.35
N LEU A 645 -9.75 -4.30 -27.15
CA LEU A 645 -8.36 -4.29 -26.73
C LEU A 645 -7.46 -4.23 -27.96
N GLN A 646 -6.60 -3.21 -28.00
CA GLN A 646 -5.66 -2.95 -29.09
C GLN A 646 -4.21 -2.97 -28.60
N TYR A 647 -3.29 -3.33 -29.48
CA TYR A 647 -1.85 -3.28 -29.25
C TYR A 647 -1.16 -2.44 -30.31
N TRP A 648 0.00 -1.88 -29.96
CA TRP A 648 0.83 -1.13 -30.88
C TRP A 648 1.77 -2.07 -31.65
N THR A 649 1.77 -2.00 -32.98
CA THR A 649 2.63 -2.83 -33.86
C THR A 649 4.04 -2.27 -34.04
N GLY A 650 4.31 -1.08 -33.49
CA GLY A 650 5.48 -0.28 -33.81
C GLY A 650 5.16 0.92 -34.71
N SER A 651 4.10 0.83 -35.51
CA SER A 651 3.68 1.91 -36.43
C SER A 651 2.18 2.17 -36.48
N ALA A 652 1.34 1.23 -36.01
CA ALA A 652 -0.11 1.39 -36.00
C ALA A 652 -0.75 0.65 -34.81
N TRP A 653 -1.97 1.06 -34.47
CA TRP A 653 -2.82 0.31 -33.53
C TRP A 653 -3.59 -0.78 -34.27
N GLN A 654 -3.64 -1.98 -33.70
CA GLN A 654 -4.43 -3.11 -34.20
C GLN A 654 -5.16 -3.79 -33.07
N ASP A 655 -6.32 -4.39 -33.36
CA ASP A 655 -7.03 -5.22 -32.40
C ASP A 655 -6.20 -6.46 -32.03
N VAL A 656 -6.17 -6.80 -30.75
CA VAL A 656 -5.49 -8.00 -30.27
C VAL A 656 -6.20 -9.24 -30.83
N PRO A 657 -5.50 -10.16 -31.50
CA PRO A 657 -6.12 -11.36 -32.06
C PRO A 657 -6.44 -12.40 -30.96
N GLY A 658 -7.49 -13.21 -31.17
CA GLY A 658 -7.76 -14.37 -30.32
C GLY A 658 -8.18 -14.04 -28.88
N GLN A 659 -8.79 -12.87 -28.65
CA GLN A 659 -9.29 -12.45 -27.34
C GLN A 659 -10.38 -13.40 -26.81
N VAL A 660 -10.27 -13.77 -25.54
CA VAL A 660 -11.31 -14.41 -24.74
C VAL A 660 -11.64 -13.48 -23.59
N ARG A 661 -12.92 -13.11 -23.45
CA ARG A 661 -13.38 -12.11 -22.47
C ARG A 661 -14.20 -12.76 -21.37
N ALA A 662 -13.95 -12.35 -20.14
CA ALA A 662 -14.71 -12.74 -18.96
C ALA A 662 -14.90 -11.52 -18.05
N PRO A 663 -16.13 -11.07 -17.78
CA PRO A 663 -17.39 -11.51 -18.41
C PRO A 663 -17.48 -11.17 -19.91
N ALA A 664 -18.46 -11.75 -20.61
CA ALA A 664 -18.66 -11.53 -22.04
C ALA A 664 -19.12 -10.09 -22.36
N SER A 665 -19.96 -9.52 -21.49
CA SER A 665 -20.36 -8.10 -21.52
C SER A 665 -19.60 -7.35 -20.42
N PRO A 666 -19.16 -6.11 -20.66
CA PRO A 666 -18.42 -5.35 -19.66
C PRO A 666 -19.27 -5.10 -18.41
N VAL A 667 -18.65 -5.18 -17.24
CA VAL A 667 -19.29 -4.87 -15.95
C VAL A 667 -18.62 -3.67 -15.30
N GLY A 668 -19.40 -2.88 -14.58
CA GLY A 668 -18.90 -1.85 -13.67
C GLY A 668 -18.78 -2.41 -12.25
N ASN A 669 -18.02 -1.72 -11.41
CA ASN A 669 -17.67 -2.11 -10.05
C ASN A 669 -17.20 -3.58 -9.95
N GLY A 670 -16.39 -3.98 -10.94
CA GLY A 670 -16.01 -5.36 -11.20
C GLY A 670 -14.85 -5.49 -12.18
N VAL A 671 -14.22 -6.67 -12.16
CA VAL A 671 -13.07 -6.97 -13.02
C VAL A 671 -13.52 -7.50 -14.37
N ASN A 672 -12.98 -6.92 -15.43
CA ASN A 672 -13.13 -7.35 -16.82
C ASN A 672 -11.79 -7.91 -17.30
N ARG A 673 -11.72 -9.22 -17.54
CA ARG A 673 -10.52 -9.94 -17.98
C ARG A 673 -10.55 -10.25 -19.47
N VAL A 674 -9.42 -10.07 -20.14
CA VAL A 674 -9.18 -10.42 -21.53
C VAL A 674 -7.91 -11.27 -21.61
N THR A 675 -8.03 -12.53 -22.01
CA THR A 675 -6.89 -13.41 -22.28
C THR A 675 -6.72 -13.64 -23.77
N PHE A 676 -5.49 -13.85 -24.22
CA PHE A 676 -5.15 -14.06 -25.62
C PHE A 676 -3.77 -14.73 -25.75
N PRO A 677 -3.41 -15.32 -26.90
CA PRO A 677 -2.06 -15.79 -27.14
C PRO A 677 -1.04 -14.66 -26.91
N THR A 678 -0.03 -14.92 -26.07
CA THR A 678 0.95 -13.89 -25.69
C THR A 678 1.58 -13.25 -26.92
N LEU A 679 1.58 -11.92 -26.95
CA LEU A 679 2.26 -11.10 -27.95
C LEU A 679 3.21 -10.13 -27.27
N THR A 680 4.22 -9.65 -28.00
CA THR A 680 5.15 -8.63 -27.49
C THR A 680 4.80 -7.28 -28.10
N THR A 681 4.57 -6.28 -27.26
CA THR A 681 4.27 -4.90 -27.67
C THR A 681 4.80 -3.90 -26.66
N SER A 682 5.03 -2.66 -27.06
CA SER A 682 5.35 -1.58 -26.12
C SER A 682 4.11 -0.89 -25.56
N LYS A 683 2.93 -1.03 -26.17
CA LYS A 683 1.71 -0.34 -25.72
C LYS A 683 0.46 -1.17 -25.96
N VAL A 684 -0.49 -1.06 -25.02
CA VAL A 684 -1.86 -1.58 -25.17
C VAL A 684 -2.87 -0.52 -24.79
N ARG A 685 -4.07 -0.58 -25.37
CA ARG A 685 -5.18 0.31 -25.00
C ARG A 685 -6.54 -0.37 -25.12
N LEU A 686 -7.47 0.04 -24.26
CA LEU A 686 -8.89 -0.27 -24.32
C LEU A 686 -9.60 0.88 -25.02
N VAL A 687 -10.20 0.63 -26.18
CA VAL A 687 -11.06 1.59 -26.88
C VAL A 687 -12.50 1.33 -26.49
N PHE A 688 -13.14 2.29 -25.84
CA PHE A 688 -14.48 2.14 -25.27
C PHE A 688 -15.58 2.63 -26.21
N THR A 689 -16.71 1.95 -26.16
CA THR A 689 -18.00 2.46 -26.63
C THR A 689 -18.79 2.93 -25.42
N ASN A 690 -19.06 4.23 -25.36
CA ASN A 690 -19.83 4.82 -24.28
C ASN A 690 -21.28 4.28 -24.28
N PRO A 691 -21.85 3.97 -23.11
CA PRO A 691 -23.27 3.70 -22.99
C PRO A 691 -24.09 4.95 -23.35
N PRO A 692 -25.34 4.81 -23.86
CA PRO A 692 -26.16 5.95 -24.22
C PRO A 692 -26.36 6.93 -23.05
N GLY A 693 -25.91 8.18 -23.23
CA GLY A 693 -26.08 9.24 -22.23
C GLY A 693 -25.15 9.17 -21.01
N ALA A 694 -24.17 8.27 -21.01
CA ALA A 694 -23.21 8.11 -19.92
C ALA A 694 -21.79 7.86 -20.44
N PHE A 695 -20.82 7.94 -19.54
CA PHE A 695 -19.38 7.80 -19.80
C PHE A 695 -18.84 6.53 -19.16
N VAL A 696 -17.54 6.26 -19.34
CA VAL A 696 -16.84 5.08 -18.84
C VAL A 696 -15.77 5.50 -17.84
N GLY A 697 -15.62 4.72 -16.79
CA GLY A 697 -14.57 4.86 -15.80
C GLY A 697 -13.79 3.58 -15.60
N VAL A 698 -12.51 3.73 -15.29
CA VAL A 698 -11.57 2.66 -14.97
C VAL A 698 -10.88 3.03 -13.66
N THR A 699 -10.96 2.14 -12.69
CA THR A 699 -10.24 2.28 -11.43
C THR A 699 -8.82 1.75 -11.56
N GLU A 700 -8.59 0.70 -12.35
CA GLU A 700 -7.26 0.10 -12.51
C GLU A 700 -7.17 -0.67 -13.83
N LEU A 701 -6.04 -0.58 -14.53
CA LEU A 701 -5.66 -1.38 -15.70
C LEU A 701 -4.40 -2.20 -15.39
N GLN A 702 -4.49 -3.52 -15.57
CA GLN A 702 -3.45 -4.46 -15.19
C GLN A 702 -3.02 -5.33 -16.37
N SER A 703 -1.73 -5.67 -16.42
CA SER A 703 -1.14 -6.61 -17.38
C SER A 703 -0.43 -7.72 -16.64
N TRP A 704 -1.07 -8.89 -16.55
CA TRP A 704 -0.56 -10.03 -15.79
C TRP A 704 0.31 -10.94 -16.64
N THR A 705 1.57 -11.11 -16.25
CA THR A 705 2.57 -11.89 -17.00
C THR A 705 3.21 -12.94 -16.11
N PRO A 706 3.45 -14.18 -16.60
CA PRO A 706 4.23 -15.17 -15.88
C PRO A 706 5.65 -14.68 -15.53
N SER A 707 6.03 -14.74 -14.26
CA SER A 707 7.36 -14.43 -13.72
C SER A 707 7.66 -15.32 -12.52
N SER A 708 8.47 -16.35 -12.75
CA SER A 708 8.81 -17.37 -11.76
C SER A 708 9.64 -16.81 -10.60
N PRO A 709 9.34 -17.20 -9.34
CA PRO A 709 10.07 -16.79 -8.15
C PRO A 709 11.39 -17.56 -7.96
N ASP A 710 11.66 -18.58 -8.79
CA ASP A 710 12.86 -19.43 -8.74
C ASP A 710 14.17 -18.66 -8.93
N ALA A 711 14.08 -17.46 -9.50
CA ALA A 711 15.20 -16.56 -9.63
C ALA A 711 14.83 -15.12 -9.31
N ARG A 712 15.78 -14.37 -8.75
CA ARG A 712 15.72 -12.90 -8.68
C ARG A 712 16.67 -12.32 -9.70
N ILE A 713 16.20 -11.32 -10.45
CA ILE A 713 17.05 -10.52 -11.30
C ILE A 713 17.51 -9.29 -10.50
N THR A 714 18.66 -8.75 -10.88
CA THR A 714 19.08 -7.40 -10.52
C THR A 714 19.79 -6.83 -11.73
N VAL A 715 19.36 -5.65 -12.16
CA VAL A 715 20.03 -4.90 -13.23
C VAL A 715 20.96 -3.88 -12.55
N GLY A 716 22.26 -4.02 -12.78
CA GLY A 716 23.29 -3.13 -12.24
C GLY A 716 23.74 -2.08 -13.26
N PRO A 717 24.29 -0.94 -12.81
CA PRO A 717 24.73 0.17 -13.66
C PRO A 717 25.83 -0.23 -14.68
N ALA A 718 26.15 0.50 -15.75
CA ALA A 718 25.85 1.86 -16.22
C ALA A 718 26.00 2.92 -15.12
N ASN A 719 27.21 3.07 -14.57
CA ASN A 719 27.61 4.05 -13.53
C ASN A 719 26.53 4.41 -12.47
N ALA A 720 26.50 3.72 -11.32
CA ALA A 720 25.77 3.94 -10.04
C ALA A 720 24.32 4.48 -10.00
N ASN A 721 23.87 5.30 -10.95
CA ASN A 721 22.67 6.12 -10.94
C ASN A 721 21.70 5.80 -12.09
N GLY A 722 21.95 4.75 -12.89
CA GLY A 722 21.04 4.36 -14.00
C GLY A 722 21.02 5.37 -15.16
N VAL A 723 22.13 6.08 -15.35
CA VAL A 723 22.28 7.23 -16.25
C VAL A 723 22.85 6.78 -17.60
N VAL A 724 22.14 7.05 -18.70
CA VAL A 724 22.61 6.67 -20.06
C VAL A 724 23.03 7.89 -20.88
N ILE A 725 24.33 8.06 -21.09
CA ILE A 725 24.84 9.17 -21.89
C ILE A 725 24.55 8.93 -23.38
N VAL A 726 23.77 9.81 -23.99
CA VAL A 726 23.43 9.79 -25.42
C VAL A 726 24.71 9.80 -26.27
N GLY A 727 24.76 8.95 -27.30
CA GLY A 727 25.91 8.83 -28.19
C GLY A 727 27.12 8.09 -27.61
N ARG A 728 27.04 7.54 -26.40
CA ARG A 728 28.06 6.65 -25.82
C ARG A 728 27.49 5.26 -25.55
N SER A 729 28.36 4.26 -25.65
CA SER A 729 28.05 2.90 -25.23
C SER A 729 28.20 2.76 -23.72
N THR A 730 27.14 2.34 -23.06
CA THR A 730 27.06 2.20 -21.62
C THR A 730 27.04 0.71 -21.24
N PRO A 731 28.02 0.20 -20.47
CA PRO A 731 28.01 -1.19 -20.02
C PRO A 731 26.88 -1.41 -19.03
N LEU A 732 26.16 -2.51 -19.13
CA LEU A 732 25.13 -2.95 -18.19
C LEU A 732 25.47 -4.34 -17.66
N THR A 733 25.03 -4.64 -16.45
CA THR A 733 25.09 -6.00 -15.90
C THR A 733 23.71 -6.49 -15.50
N VAL A 734 23.42 -7.74 -15.80
CA VAL A 734 22.20 -8.42 -15.35
C VAL A 734 22.63 -9.61 -14.52
N THR A 735 22.31 -9.58 -13.24
CA THR A 735 22.61 -10.63 -12.29
C THR A 735 21.37 -11.45 -12.02
N VAL A 736 21.44 -12.77 -12.21
CA VAL A 736 20.38 -13.72 -11.92
C VAL A 736 20.81 -14.53 -10.70
N ARG A 737 20.05 -14.45 -9.61
CA ARG A 737 20.25 -15.20 -8.37
C ARG A 737 19.25 -16.34 -8.27
N ASN A 738 19.72 -17.56 -8.02
CA ASN A 738 18.87 -18.72 -7.75
C ASN A 738 18.33 -18.66 -6.31
N THR A 739 17.01 -18.67 -6.15
CA THR A 739 16.31 -18.64 -4.85
C THR A 739 15.88 -20.03 -4.38
N THR A 740 16.03 -21.05 -5.23
CA THR A 740 15.58 -22.42 -4.96
C THR A 740 16.68 -23.27 -4.31
N SER A 741 16.29 -24.47 -3.88
CA SER A 741 17.20 -25.52 -3.40
C SER A 741 17.78 -26.41 -4.52
N SER A 742 17.40 -26.18 -5.78
CA SER A 742 17.88 -26.94 -6.95
C SER A 742 18.63 -26.04 -7.94
N PRO A 743 19.54 -26.56 -8.77
CA PRO A 743 20.25 -25.71 -9.74
C PRO A 743 19.32 -25.23 -10.86
N LEU A 744 19.47 -23.97 -11.30
CA LEU A 744 18.83 -23.45 -12.51
C LEU A 744 19.67 -23.86 -13.72
N ILE A 745 19.11 -24.68 -14.61
CA ILE A 745 19.85 -25.27 -15.73
C ILE A 745 19.67 -24.45 -17.01
N SER A 746 20.77 -24.26 -17.75
CA SER A 746 20.79 -23.53 -19.04
C SER A 746 20.19 -22.12 -18.99
N PRO A 747 20.58 -21.27 -18.02
CA PRO A 747 20.06 -19.91 -17.93
C PRO A 747 20.42 -19.10 -19.20
N ARG A 748 19.44 -18.38 -19.71
CA ARG A 748 19.60 -17.39 -20.79
C ARG A 748 19.05 -16.07 -20.32
N VAL A 749 19.77 -14.99 -20.61
CA VAL A 749 19.37 -13.63 -20.26
C VAL A 749 19.19 -12.83 -21.55
N SER A 750 18.13 -12.05 -21.61
CA SER A 750 17.85 -11.10 -22.69
C SER A 750 17.43 -9.74 -22.12
N LEU A 751 17.62 -8.69 -22.91
CA LEU A 751 17.19 -7.33 -22.59
C LEU A 751 16.29 -6.81 -23.70
N ALA A 752 15.06 -6.46 -23.35
CA ALA A 752 14.20 -5.62 -24.19
C ALA A 752 14.49 -4.16 -23.86
N VAL A 753 14.77 -3.36 -24.89
CA VAL A 753 15.13 -1.94 -24.77
C VAL A 753 14.16 -1.07 -25.57
N PRO A 754 14.10 0.25 -25.34
CA PRO A 754 13.20 1.13 -26.08
C PRO A 754 13.47 1.10 -27.59
N ALA A 755 12.47 1.51 -28.38
CA ALA A 755 12.63 1.61 -29.82
C ALA A 755 13.79 2.56 -30.19
N GLY A 756 14.62 2.16 -31.16
CA GLY A 756 15.81 2.91 -31.58
C GLY A 756 17.07 2.66 -30.76
N TRP A 757 16.97 2.03 -29.58
CA TRP A 757 18.13 1.70 -28.75
C TRP A 757 18.77 0.39 -29.20
N ALA A 758 20.09 0.30 -29.08
CA ALA A 758 20.84 -0.92 -29.37
C ALA A 758 21.36 -1.57 -28.09
N VAL A 759 21.30 -2.90 -28.01
CA VAL A 759 21.90 -3.68 -26.93
C VAL A 759 22.68 -4.85 -27.50
N THR A 760 23.94 -5.00 -27.06
CA THR A 760 24.80 -6.11 -27.46
C THR A 760 25.27 -6.90 -26.24
N PRO A 761 25.08 -8.24 -26.20
CA PRO A 761 25.59 -9.06 -25.11
C PRO A 761 27.11 -9.21 -25.20
N ALA A 762 27.79 -9.14 -24.07
CA ALA A 762 29.22 -9.38 -23.94
C ALA A 762 29.46 -10.66 -23.13
N GLY A 763 29.80 -11.77 -23.80
CA GLY A 763 30.25 -12.99 -23.12
C GLY A 763 29.71 -14.31 -23.68
N ARG A 764 30.15 -15.42 -23.07
CA ARG A 764 29.71 -16.79 -23.38
C ARG A 764 28.44 -17.16 -22.60
N PRO A 765 27.65 -18.15 -23.08
CA PRO A 765 26.45 -18.62 -22.37
C PRO A 765 26.78 -19.02 -20.92
N ALA A 766 25.90 -18.64 -19.99
CA ALA A 766 26.10 -18.95 -18.58
C ALA A 766 25.91 -20.45 -18.29
N ALA A 767 26.80 -21.01 -17.46
CA ALA A 767 26.62 -22.33 -16.87
C ALA A 767 25.41 -22.33 -15.91
N ALA A 768 25.00 -23.52 -15.45
CA ALA A 768 23.95 -23.64 -14.44
C ALA A 768 24.23 -22.75 -13.21
N ILE A 769 23.16 -22.26 -12.58
CA ILE A 769 23.22 -21.43 -11.36
C ILE A 769 22.93 -22.34 -10.16
N PRO A 770 23.93 -22.70 -9.33
CA PRO A 770 23.69 -23.52 -8.15
C PRO A 770 22.74 -22.84 -7.15
N PRO A 771 22.11 -23.61 -6.23
CA PRO A 771 21.26 -23.08 -5.17
C PRO A 771 21.92 -21.91 -4.42
N GLY A 772 21.18 -20.81 -4.26
CA GLY A 772 21.62 -19.61 -3.52
C GLY A 772 22.71 -18.76 -4.21
N GLN A 773 23.28 -19.21 -5.33
CA GLN A 773 24.32 -18.48 -6.06
C GLN A 773 23.75 -17.54 -7.12
N SER A 774 24.60 -16.64 -7.62
CA SER A 774 24.27 -15.70 -8.69
C SER A 774 25.18 -15.86 -9.89
N ARG A 775 24.66 -15.51 -11.08
CA ARG A 775 25.45 -15.35 -12.30
C ARG A 775 25.17 -13.99 -12.93
N THR A 776 26.21 -13.33 -13.40
CA THR A 776 26.12 -12.01 -14.02
C THR A 776 26.44 -12.11 -15.50
N SER A 777 25.56 -11.51 -16.33
CA SER A 777 25.76 -11.31 -17.76
C SER A 777 26.01 -9.83 -18.03
N THR A 778 26.94 -9.52 -18.92
CA THR A 778 27.25 -8.13 -19.30
C THR A 778 26.63 -7.80 -20.64
N PHE A 779 26.14 -6.58 -20.78
CA PHE A 779 25.60 -6.02 -22.02
C PHE A 779 26.22 -4.65 -22.28
N THR A 780 26.16 -4.19 -23.52
CA THR A 780 26.47 -2.82 -23.90
C THR A 780 25.23 -2.19 -24.49
N LEU A 781 24.74 -1.13 -23.87
CA LEU A 781 23.59 -0.34 -24.28
C LEU A 781 24.03 0.90 -25.03
N THR A 782 23.38 1.24 -26.13
CA THR A 782 23.61 2.48 -26.86
C THR A 782 22.26 3.17 -27.10
N ALA A 783 22.08 4.34 -26.49
CA ALA A 783 20.95 5.22 -26.77
C ALA A 783 21.14 5.90 -28.15
N PRO A 784 20.05 6.09 -28.92
CA PRO A 784 20.15 6.75 -30.22
C PRO A 784 20.48 8.25 -30.03
N PRO A 785 21.13 8.91 -31.01
CA PRO A 785 21.60 10.30 -30.87
C PRO A 785 20.49 11.34 -30.61
N ASP A 786 19.26 11.02 -30.99
CA ASP A 786 18.04 11.81 -30.83
C ASP A 786 17.24 11.42 -29.58
N ALA A 787 17.79 10.58 -28.69
CA ALA A 787 17.13 10.27 -27.43
C ALA A 787 17.01 11.54 -26.59
N GLU A 788 15.78 11.97 -26.32
CA GLU A 788 15.47 13.22 -25.64
C GLU A 788 16.17 13.32 -24.27
N PRO A 789 17.11 14.27 -24.11
CA PRO A 789 17.67 14.65 -22.81
C PRO A 789 16.58 14.90 -21.75
N GLY A 790 16.80 14.45 -20.52
CA GLY A 790 15.85 14.61 -19.42
C GLY A 790 14.72 13.58 -19.40
N SER A 791 14.51 12.82 -20.49
CA SER A 791 13.43 11.83 -20.52
C SER A 791 13.78 10.54 -19.75
N ALA A 792 12.74 9.86 -19.25
CA ALA A 792 12.86 8.51 -18.75
C ALA A 792 12.89 7.50 -19.91
N ALA A 793 13.74 6.49 -19.79
CA ALA A 793 13.74 5.28 -20.61
C ALA A 793 13.50 4.06 -19.72
N THR A 794 13.17 2.91 -20.30
CA THR A 794 13.01 1.68 -19.54
C THR A 794 13.52 0.49 -20.32
N LEU A 795 14.04 -0.51 -19.61
CA LEU A 795 14.40 -1.80 -20.17
C LEU A 795 13.79 -2.92 -19.35
N THR A 796 13.62 -4.08 -19.97
CA THR A 796 13.17 -5.30 -19.27
C THR A 796 14.22 -6.39 -19.43
N ALA A 797 14.82 -6.79 -18.32
CA ALA A 797 15.68 -7.95 -18.25
C ALA A 797 14.83 -9.21 -18.06
N THR A 798 15.03 -10.22 -18.90
CA THR A 798 14.33 -11.50 -18.82
C THR A 798 15.33 -12.63 -18.73
N ALA A 799 15.16 -13.51 -17.74
CA ALA A 799 15.95 -14.73 -17.59
C ALA A 799 15.06 -15.96 -17.78
N SER A 800 15.43 -16.84 -18.71
CA SER A 800 14.78 -18.14 -18.92
C SER A 800 15.71 -19.27 -18.50
N TYR A 801 15.21 -20.29 -17.81
CA TYR A 801 16.00 -21.41 -17.31
C TYR A 801 15.12 -22.65 -17.14
N ARG A 802 15.74 -23.81 -16.92
CA ARG A 802 15.01 -25.00 -16.46
C ARG A 802 15.09 -25.07 -14.92
N GLY A 803 13.95 -24.91 -14.26
CA GLY A 803 13.81 -24.90 -12.80
C GLY A 803 13.67 -26.30 -12.17
N PRO A 804 13.37 -26.39 -10.86
CA PRO A 804 13.21 -27.64 -10.12
C PRO A 804 12.16 -28.58 -10.73
N GLY A 805 11.09 -28.02 -11.31
CA GLY A 805 10.03 -28.76 -11.99
C GLY A 805 10.41 -29.34 -13.36
N GLY A 806 11.64 -29.12 -13.83
CA GLY A 806 12.12 -29.63 -15.12
C GLY A 806 11.52 -28.94 -16.36
N ARG A 807 10.59 -28.00 -16.17
CA ARG A 807 9.99 -27.11 -17.18
C ARG A 807 10.86 -25.89 -17.40
N THR A 808 10.68 -25.23 -18.54
CA THR A 808 11.31 -23.93 -18.80
C THR A 808 10.49 -22.85 -18.10
N GLU A 809 11.13 -22.17 -17.17
CA GLU A 809 10.58 -21.04 -16.42
C GLU A 809 11.21 -19.74 -16.91
N THR A 810 10.51 -18.64 -16.69
CA THR A 810 10.98 -17.29 -17.02
C THR A 810 10.74 -16.38 -15.84
N THR A 811 11.70 -15.52 -15.51
CA THR A 811 11.51 -14.39 -14.58
C THR A 811 11.94 -13.12 -15.28
N HIS A 812 11.31 -11.99 -14.99
CA HIS A 812 11.68 -10.71 -15.57
C HIS A 812 11.68 -9.57 -14.55
N GLN A 813 12.47 -8.54 -14.86
CA GLN A 813 12.54 -7.32 -14.07
C GLN A 813 12.68 -6.12 -14.99
N ARG A 814 11.84 -5.10 -14.75
CA ARG A 814 11.93 -3.80 -15.39
C ARG A 814 12.95 -2.93 -14.64
N GLN A 815 13.72 -2.15 -15.40
CA GLN A 815 14.60 -1.11 -14.88
C GLN A 815 14.32 0.19 -15.63
N ASN A 816 13.89 1.22 -14.89
CA ASN A 816 13.82 2.58 -15.42
C ASN A 816 15.22 3.19 -15.44
N LEU A 817 15.51 3.92 -16.51
CA LEU A 817 16.78 4.57 -16.79
C LEU A 817 16.51 6.07 -16.98
N GLN A 818 17.41 6.89 -16.48
CA GLN A 818 17.36 8.33 -16.74
C GLN A 818 18.27 8.64 -17.92
N ILE A 819 17.76 9.41 -18.87
CA ILE A 819 18.59 10.00 -19.91
C ILE A 819 19.06 11.35 -19.36
N PRO A 820 20.28 11.45 -18.80
CA PRO A 820 20.79 12.72 -18.37
C PRO A 820 20.80 13.67 -19.56
N HIS A 821 20.58 14.95 -19.29
CA HIS A 821 21.03 15.92 -20.25
C HIS A 821 22.55 15.79 -20.42
N PRO A 822 23.08 15.79 -21.65
CA PRO A 822 24.51 15.68 -21.87
C PRO A 822 25.19 16.81 -21.09
N ALA A 823 26.01 16.43 -20.10
CA ALA A 823 26.71 17.40 -19.27
C ALA A 823 27.57 18.32 -20.16
N GLY A 824 27.30 19.62 -20.10
CA GLY A 824 28.22 20.66 -20.56
C GLY A 824 28.18 21.05 -22.04
N GLN A 825 27.02 21.14 -22.68
CA GLN A 825 26.91 22.10 -23.80
C GLN A 825 26.44 23.47 -23.31
N HIS A 826 25.47 23.54 -22.40
CA HIS A 826 25.03 24.76 -21.70
C HIS A 826 24.67 24.42 -20.24
N ASP A 827 25.32 25.07 -19.28
CA ASP A 827 25.02 25.07 -17.83
C ASP A 827 25.17 26.53 -17.39
N PRO A 828 24.08 27.30 -17.22
CA PRO A 828 22.64 26.93 -17.24
C PRO A 828 22.09 26.44 -18.59
N VAL A 829 20.89 25.83 -18.58
CA VAL A 829 20.15 25.40 -19.79
C VAL A 829 19.23 26.48 -20.38
N GLY A 830 19.04 27.59 -19.66
CA GLY A 830 18.40 28.81 -20.16
C GLY A 830 18.88 29.99 -19.32
N ALA A 831 19.20 31.11 -19.97
CA ALA A 831 19.72 32.31 -19.32
C ALA A 831 19.29 33.59 -20.05
N TRP A 832 18.38 34.34 -19.43
CA TRP A 832 17.90 35.64 -19.89
C TRP A 832 18.43 36.73 -18.97
N SER A 833 19.43 37.49 -19.43
CA SER A 833 19.97 38.59 -18.63
C SER A 833 19.07 39.82 -18.59
N LEU A 834 18.09 39.92 -19.50
CA LEU A 834 17.14 41.03 -19.58
C LEU A 834 17.82 42.40 -19.79
N ASP A 835 18.98 42.40 -20.45
CA ASP A 835 19.80 43.57 -20.77
C ASP A 835 19.52 44.22 -22.14
N GLU A 836 18.51 43.75 -22.88
CA GLU A 836 18.25 44.21 -24.25
C GLU A 836 17.89 45.71 -24.33
N GLY A 837 17.28 46.25 -23.26
CA GLY A 837 16.91 47.66 -23.14
C GLY A 837 15.84 48.17 -24.10
N SER A 838 15.40 47.36 -25.07
CA SER A 838 14.34 47.64 -26.03
C SER A 838 13.89 46.38 -26.77
N GLY A 839 12.74 46.43 -27.44
CA GLY A 839 12.21 45.33 -28.25
C GLY A 839 11.14 44.49 -27.54
N THR A 840 10.70 43.43 -28.21
CA THR A 840 9.58 42.56 -27.79
C THR A 840 10.00 41.10 -27.55
N VAL A 841 11.31 40.84 -27.47
CA VAL A 841 11.88 39.51 -27.24
C VAL A 841 12.98 39.66 -26.19
N ALA A 842 12.96 38.79 -25.18
CA ALA A 842 14.08 38.57 -24.28
C ALA A 842 14.88 37.37 -24.79
N HIS A 843 16.16 37.56 -25.07
CA HIS A 843 16.99 36.55 -25.71
C HIS A 843 17.61 35.59 -24.70
N ASP A 844 17.57 34.30 -25.02
CA ASP A 844 18.25 33.27 -24.24
C ASP A 844 19.69 33.10 -24.72
N SER A 845 20.64 33.37 -23.84
CA SER A 845 22.08 33.27 -24.12
C SER A 845 22.66 31.86 -23.90
N ALA A 846 21.86 30.92 -23.37
CA ALA A 846 22.27 29.56 -23.07
C ALA A 846 21.59 28.50 -23.95
N GLY A 847 20.27 28.30 -23.84
CA GLY A 847 19.57 27.18 -24.48
C GLY A 847 18.93 27.49 -25.84
N GLY A 848 18.91 28.75 -26.25
CA GLY A 848 18.21 29.20 -27.47
C GLY A 848 16.68 29.29 -27.31
N HIS A 849 16.20 29.37 -26.07
CA HIS A 849 14.78 29.50 -25.72
C HIS A 849 14.36 30.97 -25.58
N ASP A 850 14.39 31.74 -26.66
CA ASP A 850 13.95 33.15 -26.64
C ASP A 850 12.51 33.30 -26.10
N ALA A 851 12.30 34.28 -25.24
CA ALA A 851 11.00 34.57 -24.62
C ALA A 851 10.32 35.76 -25.32
N ALA A 852 9.15 35.53 -25.90
CA ALA A 852 8.33 36.56 -26.51
C ALA A 852 7.60 37.39 -25.43
N LEU A 853 7.68 38.71 -25.53
CA LEU A 853 7.10 39.64 -24.56
C LEU A 853 5.67 40.04 -24.95
N THR A 854 4.74 39.92 -24.01
CA THR A 854 3.32 40.25 -24.15
C THR A 854 2.98 41.51 -23.35
N GLY A 855 2.14 42.37 -23.92
CA GLY A 855 1.64 43.58 -23.23
C GLY A 855 2.61 44.78 -23.22
N ALA A 856 3.71 44.71 -23.97
CA ALA A 856 4.74 45.77 -24.06
C ALA A 856 5.32 46.20 -22.70
N PRO A 857 5.92 45.27 -21.94
CA PRO A 857 6.63 45.59 -20.70
C PRO A 857 7.74 46.61 -20.93
N ALA A 858 8.03 47.41 -19.90
CA ALA A 858 9.06 48.45 -19.98
C ALA A 858 10.43 47.88 -19.62
N TRP A 859 11.47 48.38 -20.27
CA TRP A 859 12.85 48.13 -19.87
C TRP A 859 13.28 49.22 -18.89
N VAL A 860 13.72 48.83 -17.69
CA VAL A 860 14.15 49.73 -16.61
C VAL A 860 15.57 49.39 -16.16
N PRO A 861 16.27 50.24 -15.40
CA PRO A 861 17.54 49.85 -14.80
C PRO A 861 17.39 48.61 -13.90
N GLY A 862 18.21 47.58 -14.16
CA GLY A 862 18.22 46.30 -13.44
C GLY A 862 19.22 46.27 -12.28
N VAL A 863 19.45 45.07 -11.74
CA VAL A 863 20.53 44.79 -10.78
C VAL A 863 21.88 44.89 -11.49
N THR A 864 21.94 44.44 -12.73
CA THR A 864 22.97 44.77 -13.72
C THR A 864 22.29 45.17 -15.03
N GLY A 865 22.84 46.18 -15.73
CA GLY A 865 22.27 46.65 -17.00
C GLY A 865 20.77 47.03 -16.93
N THR A 866 19.90 46.29 -17.64
CA THR A 866 18.45 46.53 -17.63
C THR A 866 17.67 45.36 -17.06
N ALA A 867 16.40 45.59 -16.72
CA ALA A 867 15.46 44.58 -16.23
C ALA A 867 14.10 44.78 -16.90
N LEU A 868 13.27 43.74 -16.85
CA LEU A 868 11.91 43.78 -17.36
C LEU A 868 10.94 44.25 -16.27
N GLN A 869 10.34 45.42 -16.46
CA GLN A 869 9.28 45.95 -15.60
C GLN A 869 7.91 45.52 -16.10
N LEU A 870 7.16 44.88 -15.21
CA LEU A 870 5.83 44.32 -15.44
C LEU A 870 4.77 45.08 -14.63
N ASP A 871 3.54 45.11 -15.14
CA ASP A 871 2.41 45.85 -14.58
C ASP A 871 1.61 45.07 -13.51
N GLY A 872 1.85 43.76 -13.41
CA GLY A 872 1.08 42.83 -12.57
C GLY A 872 -0.38 42.68 -13.00
N SER A 873 -0.71 42.88 -14.27
CA SER A 873 -2.08 42.76 -14.78
C SER A 873 -2.21 42.15 -16.17
N SER A 874 -1.28 42.43 -17.09
CA SER A 874 -1.37 41.95 -18.47
C SER A 874 -0.03 41.62 -19.13
N GLN A 875 1.09 41.96 -18.49
CA GLN A 875 2.42 41.86 -19.07
C GLN A 875 3.18 40.64 -18.56
N TYR A 876 3.87 39.94 -19.46
CA TYR A 876 4.76 38.80 -19.16
C TYR A 876 5.63 38.46 -20.38
N GLY A 877 6.69 37.68 -20.17
CA GLY A 877 7.44 36.98 -21.22
C GLY A 877 7.17 35.48 -21.19
N GLN A 878 7.24 34.80 -22.33
CA GLN A 878 7.18 33.33 -22.35
C GLN A 878 7.96 32.73 -23.52
N THR A 879 8.52 31.56 -23.32
CA THR A 879 9.22 30.79 -24.36
C THR A 879 8.23 30.13 -25.33
N GLY A 880 8.74 29.50 -26.40
CA GLY A 880 7.91 28.75 -27.36
C GLY A 880 7.47 27.35 -26.88
N GLY A 881 8.01 26.87 -25.76
CA GLY A 881 7.80 25.53 -25.22
C GLY A 881 8.60 25.33 -23.92
N PRO A 882 8.53 24.14 -23.30
CA PRO A 882 9.17 23.89 -22.00
C PRO A 882 10.69 24.01 -22.10
N VAL A 883 11.30 24.47 -21.01
CA VAL A 883 12.76 24.57 -20.86
C VAL A 883 13.29 23.52 -19.88
N LEU A 884 12.45 23.09 -18.93
CA LEU A 884 12.79 22.11 -17.90
C LEU A 884 11.90 20.86 -17.99
N ASP A 885 12.41 19.71 -17.56
CA ASP A 885 11.58 18.61 -17.08
C ASP A 885 11.32 18.83 -15.59
N THR A 886 10.13 19.34 -15.28
CA THR A 886 9.72 19.66 -13.91
C THR A 886 9.40 18.43 -13.05
N THR A 887 9.40 17.22 -13.63
CA THR A 887 9.26 15.97 -12.88
C THR A 887 10.58 15.49 -12.27
N GLY A 888 11.71 15.94 -12.80
CA GLY A 888 13.06 15.56 -12.40
C GLY A 888 13.78 16.62 -11.56
N ASN A 889 15.12 16.54 -11.54
CA ASN A 889 15.97 17.51 -10.85
C ASN A 889 16.08 18.81 -11.65
N TYR A 890 15.83 19.95 -11.02
CA TYR A 890 16.03 21.26 -11.66
C TYR A 890 16.29 22.37 -10.64
N SER A 891 16.80 23.50 -11.10
CA SER A 891 16.93 24.72 -10.31
C SER A 891 16.56 25.94 -11.15
N VAL A 892 16.05 26.98 -10.51
CA VAL A 892 15.61 28.23 -11.16
C VAL A 892 16.09 29.40 -10.31
N SER A 893 16.74 30.38 -10.93
CA SER A 893 17.20 31.62 -10.29
C SER A 893 16.59 32.82 -10.99
N ALA A 894 16.26 33.85 -10.22
CA ALA A 894 15.92 35.17 -10.74
C ALA A 894 16.26 36.26 -9.72
N TRP A 895 16.66 37.43 -10.21
CA TRP A 895 16.57 38.66 -9.43
C TRP A 895 15.16 39.23 -9.58
N VAL A 896 14.56 39.60 -8.44
CA VAL A 896 13.17 40.06 -8.41
C VAL A 896 13.00 41.28 -7.52
N ARG A 897 12.15 42.22 -7.94
CA ARG A 897 11.72 43.37 -7.15
C ARG A 897 10.20 43.49 -7.24
N LEU A 898 9.51 43.42 -6.10
CA LEU A 898 8.07 43.67 -6.00
C LEU A 898 7.82 45.15 -5.75
N ASP A 899 6.92 45.78 -6.50
CA ASP A 899 6.52 47.17 -6.23
C ASP A 899 5.38 47.23 -5.19
N ARG A 900 4.65 46.13 -5.01
CA ARG A 900 3.55 45.99 -4.04
C ARG A 900 3.32 44.52 -3.64
N THR A 901 2.77 44.32 -2.45
CA THR A 901 2.36 43.02 -1.88
C THR A 901 0.83 42.93 -1.77
N GLY A 902 0.29 41.79 -1.31
CA GLY A 902 -1.15 41.58 -1.05
C GLY A 902 -1.93 40.83 -2.13
N SER A 903 -1.27 40.35 -3.19
CA SER A 903 -1.84 39.41 -4.17
C SER A 903 -0.76 38.45 -4.65
N TRP A 904 -1.14 37.23 -5.05
CA TRP A 904 -0.20 36.26 -5.58
C TRP A 904 0.52 36.83 -6.80
N ALA A 905 1.83 36.60 -6.89
CA ALA A 905 2.67 37.13 -7.95
C ALA A 905 3.84 36.19 -8.22
N THR A 906 4.01 35.73 -9.45
CA THR A 906 5.03 34.74 -9.83
C THR A 906 6.02 35.33 -10.82
N ALA A 907 7.29 35.32 -10.46
CA ALA A 907 8.37 35.88 -11.27
C ALA A 907 8.82 34.90 -12.36
N VAL A 908 8.93 33.61 -12.03
CA VAL A 908 9.26 32.55 -13.00
C VAL A 908 8.43 31.31 -12.71
N SER A 909 7.88 30.71 -13.75
CA SER A 909 7.13 29.44 -13.71
C SER A 909 7.30 28.67 -15.01
N GLN A 910 6.82 27.42 -15.04
CA GLN A 910 6.61 26.70 -16.30
C GLN A 910 5.19 26.14 -16.34
N ASP A 911 4.51 26.33 -17.47
CA ASP A 911 3.11 26.00 -17.64
C ASP A 911 2.86 24.50 -17.63
N GLY A 912 1.90 24.08 -16.82
CA GLY A 912 1.34 22.73 -16.84
C GLY A 912 -0.18 22.76 -17.05
N ASP A 913 -0.80 21.60 -16.89
CA ASP A 913 -2.25 21.42 -17.06
C ASP A 913 -2.81 20.68 -15.83
N PRO A 914 -3.65 21.32 -15.00
CA PRO A 914 -4.20 22.68 -15.14
C PRO A 914 -3.32 23.79 -14.53
N SER A 915 -2.17 23.48 -13.95
CA SER A 915 -1.39 24.43 -13.14
C SER A 915 0.10 24.37 -13.49
N SER A 916 0.83 25.48 -13.28
CA SER A 916 2.29 25.49 -13.42
C SER A 916 2.96 24.50 -12.46
N GLY A 917 4.03 23.84 -12.89
CA GLY A 917 4.72 22.81 -12.09
C GLY A 917 5.66 23.36 -11.04
N PHE A 918 6.02 24.64 -11.14
CA PHE A 918 6.64 25.39 -10.06
C PHE A 918 6.32 26.87 -10.15
N TYR A 919 6.51 27.56 -9.03
CA TYR A 919 6.31 28.99 -8.89
C TYR A 919 7.46 29.58 -8.06
N LEU A 920 8.33 30.37 -8.68
CA LEU A 920 9.26 31.24 -7.97
C LEU A 920 8.55 32.58 -7.74
N GLN A 921 7.97 32.75 -6.55
CA GLN A 921 6.84 33.67 -6.36
C GLN A 921 6.84 34.44 -5.03
N TYR A 922 5.89 35.37 -4.91
CA TYR A 922 5.37 35.89 -3.65
C TYR A 922 4.04 35.21 -3.33
N SER A 923 3.98 34.58 -2.17
CA SER A 923 2.79 33.95 -1.62
C SER A 923 1.96 34.97 -0.84
N ALA A 924 0.78 35.30 -1.35
CA ALA A 924 -0.15 36.17 -0.65
C ALA A 924 -0.77 35.51 0.60
N ALA A 925 -0.85 34.17 0.63
CA ALA A 925 -1.40 33.44 1.77
C ALA A 925 -0.49 33.50 3.01
N ASP A 926 0.83 33.52 2.83
CA ASP A 926 1.79 33.55 3.95
C ASP A 926 2.49 34.91 4.11
N ASP A 927 2.28 35.84 3.17
CA ASP A 927 3.01 37.09 3.08
C ASP A 927 4.54 36.88 3.04
N ARG A 928 4.99 35.96 2.18
CA ARG A 928 6.41 35.54 2.04
C ARG A 928 6.81 35.32 0.59
N LEU A 929 8.10 35.51 0.27
CA LEU A 929 8.67 34.96 -0.96
C LEU A 929 8.70 33.43 -0.83
N ALA A 930 8.47 32.72 -1.92
CA ALA A 930 8.30 31.29 -1.92
C ALA A 930 8.85 30.63 -3.19
N PHE A 931 9.32 29.39 -3.04
CA PHE A 931 9.41 28.44 -4.14
C PHE A 931 8.34 27.36 -3.93
N SER A 932 7.37 27.30 -4.83
CA SER A 932 6.15 26.50 -4.67
C SER A 932 6.01 25.45 -5.75
N THR A 933 5.38 24.33 -5.43
CA THR A 933 4.97 23.24 -6.33
C THR A 933 3.54 22.79 -5.95
N SER A 934 2.92 21.83 -6.65
CA SER A 934 1.65 21.25 -6.17
C SER A 934 1.76 20.64 -4.78
N ALA A 935 2.97 20.20 -4.43
CA ALA A 935 3.23 19.48 -3.20
C ALA A 935 3.32 20.40 -1.97
N GLY A 936 3.62 21.69 -2.15
CA GLY A 936 3.76 22.64 -1.06
C GLY A 936 4.67 23.82 -1.40
N ARG A 937 5.13 24.55 -0.37
CA ARG A 937 5.83 25.83 -0.54
C ARG A 937 7.00 25.95 0.43
N ALA A 938 8.21 26.15 -0.11
CA ALA A 938 9.37 26.57 0.67
C ALA A 938 9.32 28.10 0.83
N LEU A 939 9.15 28.59 2.06
CA LEU A 939 8.94 30.00 2.38
C LEU A 939 10.22 30.71 2.80
N ALA A 940 10.33 32.01 2.51
CA ALA A 940 11.32 32.87 3.13
C ALA A 940 10.97 33.11 4.62
N ASP A 941 11.97 33.32 5.48
CA ASP A 941 11.74 33.53 6.91
C ASP A 941 10.98 34.83 7.20
N VAL A 942 11.23 35.86 6.39
CA VAL A 942 10.70 37.22 6.58
C VAL A 942 9.89 37.69 5.38
N ALA A 943 8.92 38.56 5.63
CA ALA A 943 8.13 39.20 4.58
C ALA A 943 9.03 40.08 3.68
N PRO A 944 8.79 40.11 2.36
CA PRO A 944 9.55 40.96 1.46
C PRO A 944 9.21 42.43 1.63
N GLN A 945 10.21 43.29 1.41
CA GLN A 945 10.06 44.75 1.38
C GLN A 945 9.79 45.20 -0.06
N PRO A 946 8.65 45.88 -0.34
CA PRO A 946 8.42 46.47 -1.64
C PRO A 946 9.55 47.43 -2.05
N GLY A 947 9.96 47.37 -3.32
CA GLY A 947 11.05 48.15 -3.89
C GLY A 947 12.46 47.62 -3.64
N ARG A 948 12.64 46.55 -2.84
CA ARG A 948 13.94 45.88 -2.64
C ARG A 948 14.15 44.77 -3.66
N TRP A 949 15.36 44.69 -4.21
CA TRP A 949 15.82 43.54 -5.01
C TRP A 949 16.15 42.35 -4.11
N TYR A 950 15.66 41.18 -4.49
CA TYR A 950 15.96 39.90 -3.88
C TYR A 950 16.52 38.97 -4.96
N ARG A 951 17.53 38.17 -4.61
CA ARG A 951 17.96 37.05 -5.43
C ARG A 951 17.30 35.78 -4.94
N LEU A 952 16.42 35.20 -5.74
CA LEU A 952 15.73 33.96 -5.42
C LEU A 952 16.34 32.80 -6.20
N VAL A 953 16.56 31.67 -5.52
CA VAL A 953 16.90 30.40 -6.16
C VAL A 953 15.99 29.31 -5.61
N GLY A 954 15.15 28.73 -6.47
CA GLY A 954 14.41 27.51 -6.19
C GLY A 954 15.21 26.31 -6.67
N VAL A 955 15.34 25.28 -5.84
CA VAL A 955 16.01 24.02 -6.18
C VAL A 955 15.02 22.89 -5.95
N HIS A 956 14.79 22.05 -6.95
CA HIS A 956 14.03 20.81 -6.84
C HIS A 956 14.98 19.62 -7.07
N ASP A 957 15.09 18.77 -6.06
CA ASP A 957 15.87 17.54 -6.04
C ASP A 957 14.88 16.38 -5.95
N ALA A 958 14.48 15.85 -7.11
CA ALA A 958 13.58 14.71 -7.23
C ALA A 958 14.20 13.42 -6.67
N ASP A 959 15.51 13.25 -6.80
CA ASP A 959 16.22 12.08 -6.25
C ASP A 959 16.14 12.06 -4.72
N ALA A 960 16.22 13.23 -4.10
CA ALA A 960 16.05 13.40 -2.67
C ALA A 960 14.60 13.68 -2.26
N GLY A 961 13.66 13.95 -3.18
CA GLY A 961 12.28 14.35 -2.86
C GLY A 961 12.14 15.72 -2.18
N THR A 962 12.96 16.71 -2.57
CA THR A 962 13.04 18.01 -1.86
C THR A 962 12.89 19.19 -2.78
N TYR A 963 12.36 20.29 -2.22
CA TYR A 963 12.56 21.60 -2.80
C TYR A 963 12.99 22.63 -1.76
N VAL A 964 13.91 23.51 -2.14
CA VAL A 964 14.57 24.48 -1.27
C VAL A 964 14.46 25.86 -1.90
N LEU A 965 14.16 26.86 -1.07
CA LEU A 965 14.29 28.27 -1.44
C LEU A 965 15.57 28.86 -0.83
N TYR A 966 16.39 29.48 -1.67
CA TYR A 966 17.46 30.38 -1.25
C TYR A 966 17.04 31.83 -1.52
N VAL A 967 17.29 32.70 -0.56
CA VAL A 967 17.11 34.15 -0.67
C VAL A 967 18.44 34.83 -0.40
N ASP A 968 18.90 35.66 -1.35
CA ASP A 968 20.18 36.36 -1.29
C ASP A 968 21.37 35.41 -1.00
N GLY A 969 21.27 34.18 -1.53
CA GLY A 969 22.28 33.13 -1.38
C GLY A 969 22.22 32.31 -0.09
N VAL A 970 21.25 32.60 0.79
CA VAL A 970 21.04 31.88 2.06
C VAL A 970 19.83 30.96 1.94
N ALA A 971 19.97 29.68 2.29
CA ALA A 971 18.83 28.76 2.37
C ALA A 971 17.86 29.26 3.45
N GLN A 972 16.56 29.36 3.14
CA GLN A 972 15.53 29.82 4.08
C GLN A 972 14.69 28.66 4.60
N ALA A 973 13.97 27.97 3.70
CA ALA A 973 13.13 26.83 4.06
C ALA A 973 13.32 25.64 3.09
N LYS A 974 13.06 24.44 3.62
CA LYS A 974 13.04 23.16 2.91
C LYS A 974 11.70 22.50 3.19
N THR A 975 11.01 22.05 2.15
CA THR A 975 9.73 21.34 2.27
C THR A 975 9.83 19.98 1.60
N TRP A 976 9.14 19.00 2.19
CA TRP A 976 9.10 17.61 1.78
C TRP A 976 7.69 17.25 1.35
N SER A 977 7.51 17.07 0.05
CA SER A 977 6.32 16.46 -0.52
C SER A 977 6.58 16.26 -2.01
N GLN A 978 6.26 15.06 -2.49
CA GLN A 978 6.55 14.50 -3.81
C GLN A 978 8.02 14.12 -4.10
N ALA A 979 8.22 12.86 -4.48
CA ALA A 979 9.44 12.37 -5.13
C ALA A 979 9.55 12.80 -6.62
N THR A 980 8.49 13.39 -7.19
CA THR A 980 8.46 13.91 -8.57
C THR A 980 7.56 15.13 -8.67
N GLY A 981 8.07 16.24 -9.21
CA GLY A 981 7.26 17.43 -9.46
C GLY A 981 6.23 17.24 -10.57
N ASP A 982 5.31 18.19 -10.74
CA ASP A 982 4.25 18.07 -11.74
C ASP A 982 4.80 18.23 -13.15
N ALA A 983 4.39 17.35 -14.07
CA ALA A 983 4.74 17.47 -15.48
C ALA A 983 4.16 18.77 -16.06
N SER A 984 5.03 19.68 -16.49
CA SER A 984 4.66 20.98 -17.06
C SER A 984 5.18 21.10 -18.48
N PRO A 985 4.48 20.55 -19.48
CA PRO A 985 4.94 20.51 -20.86
C PRO A 985 4.76 21.83 -21.62
N GLY A 986 4.22 22.87 -20.98
CA GLY A 986 4.00 24.19 -21.57
C GLY A 986 5.22 25.12 -21.46
N PRO A 987 5.11 26.37 -21.94
CA PRO A 987 6.22 27.30 -21.97
C PRO A 987 6.70 27.71 -20.57
N LEU A 988 7.98 28.03 -20.47
CA LEU A 988 8.53 28.75 -19.32
C LEU A 988 8.09 30.22 -19.42
N ALA A 989 7.55 30.76 -18.33
CA ALA A 989 7.04 32.11 -18.25
C ALA A 989 7.87 32.96 -17.29
N ILE A 990 8.09 34.21 -17.69
CA ILE A 990 8.69 35.28 -16.88
C ILE A 990 7.58 36.28 -16.57
N GLY A 991 7.17 36.37 -15.30
CA GLY A 991 6.22 37.37 -14.83
C GLY A 991 4.76 36.93 -14.71
N ARG A 992 4.46 35.62 -14.77
CA ARG A 992 3.14 35.05 -14.52
C ARG A 992 3.21 33.57 -14.13
N ALA A 993 2.05 32.98 -13.84
CA ALA A 993 1.85 31.53 -13.77
C ALA A 993 0.58 31.08 -14.51
N VAL A 994 0.28 29.79 -14.48
CA VAL A 994 -1.01 29.19 -14.83
C VAL A 994 -1.59 28.51 -13.59
N SER A 995 -2.86 28.76 -13.30
CA SER A 995 -3.62 28.08 -12.26
C SER A 995 -5.05 27.83 -12.74
N GLY A 996 -5.54 26.58 -12.60
CA GLY A 996 -6.89 26.22 -13.05
C GLY A 996 -7.09 26.40 -14.56
N GLY A 997 -6.03 26.23 -15.36
CA GLY A 997 -6.02 26.39 -16.81
C GLY A 997 -6.07 27.84 -17.30
N GLN A 998 -5.93 28.83 -16.41
CA GLN A 998 -5.94 30.25 -16.73
C GLN A 998 -4.63 30.93 -16.34
N HIS A 999 -4.24 31.98 -17.06
CA HIS A 999 -3.11 32.81 -16.65
C HIS A 999 -3.43 33.50 -15.31
N SER A 1000 -2.52 33.41 -14.36
CA SER A 1000 -2.65 33.94 -13.00
C SER A 1000 -1.34 34.59 -12.53
N ASP A 1001 -1.38 35.16 -11.32
CA ASP A 1001 -0.21 35.59 -10.55
C ASP A 1001 0.76 36.50 -11.31
N LEU A 1002 0.22 37.47 -12.04
CA LEU A 1002 1.05 38.41 -12.81
C LEU A 1002 1.93 39.24 -11.87
N TRP A 1003 3.22 39.32 -12.19
CA TRP A 1003 4.22 39.97 -11.33
C TRP A 1003 4.11 41.50 -11.37
N PRO A 1004 3.83 42.19 -10.24
CA PRO A 1004 3.79 43.65 -10.18
C PRO A 1004 5.16 44.20 -9.77
N GLY A 1005 6.10 44.28 -10.72
CA GLY A 1005 7.46 44.71 -10.42
C GLY A 1005 8.48 44.38 -11.49
N SER A 1006 9.77 44.38 -11.13
CA SER A 1006 10.86 44.09 -12.04
C SER A 1006 11.39 42.65 -11.86
N VAL A 1007 11.76 42.00 -12.97
CA VAL A 1007 12.48 40.72 -13.01
C VAL A 1007 13.76 40.92 -13.84
N ASP A 1008 14.85 40.33 -13.38
CA ASP A 1008 16.19 40.46 -13.95
C ASP A 1008 16.97 39.12 -13.82
N ASP A 1009 17.96 38.88 -14.67
CA ASP A 1009 18.91 37.75 -14.59
C ASP A 1009 18.24 36.39 -14.27
N VAL A 1010 17.36 35.92 -15.18
CA VAL A 1010 16.68 34.63 -15.05
C VAL A 1010 17.58 33.52 -15.59
N GLU A 1011 17.86 32.51 -14.76
CA GLU A 1011 18.68 31.36 -15.14
C GLU A 1011 18.02 30.07 -14.68
N VAL A 1012 18.12 29.01 -15.50
CA VAL A 1012 17.53 27.70 -15.21
C VAL A 1012 18.51 26.57 -15.45
N TRP A 1013 18.46 25.55 -14.59
CA TRP A 1013 19.30 24.35 -14.64
C TRP A 1013 18.44 23.11 -14.59
N ASN A 1014 18.82 22.10 -15.36
CA ASN A 1014 18.28 20.73 -15.31
C ASN A 1014 19.02 19.83 -14.31
N ARG A 1015 19.52 20.44 -13.23
CA ARG A 1015 20.22 19.77 -12.14
C ARG A 1015 19.96 20.51 -10.83
N VAL A 1016 20.25 19.82 -9.73
CA VAL A 1016 20.30 20.41 -8.39
C VAL A 1016 21.50 21.36 -8.30
N LEU A 1017 21.27 22.62 -7.95
CA LEU A 1017 22.34 23.51 -7.49
C LEU A 1017 22.64 23.21 -6.01
N THR A 1018 23.90 22.95 -5.71
CA THR A 1018 24.35 22.77 -4.33
C THR A 1018 24.40 24.12 -3.60
N ALA A 1019 24.41 24.11 -2.27
CA ALA A 1019 24.63 25.34 -1.50
C ALA A 1019 25.95 26.05 -1.89
N ALA A 1020 26.96 25.29 -2.31
CA ALA A 1020 28.22 25.84 -2.82
C ALA A 1020 28.05 26.47 -4.21
N ASP A 1021 27.20 25.94 -5.08
CA ASP A 1021 26.87 26.56 -6.36
C ASP A 1021 26.12 27.89 -6.16
N VAL A 1022 25.20 27.93 -5.20
CA VAL A 1022 24.39 29.12 -4.89
C VAL A 1022 25.22 30.24 -4.22
N THR A 1023 26.17 29.87 -3.35
CA THR A 1023 27.01 30.82 -2.60
C THR A 1023 28.34 31.17 -3.30
N GLY A 1024 28.90 30.24 -4.09
CA GLY A 1024 30.18 30.32 -4.77
C GLY A 1024 30.06 30.78 -6.22
N GLY A 1025 30.70 31.90 -6.55
CA GLY A 1025 30.58 32.60 -7.83
C GLY A 1025 31.30 31.99 -9.03
N ALA A 1026 31.18 30.68 -9.28
CA ALA A 1026 31.70 30.07 -10.51
C ALA A 1026 30.69 30.08 -11.67
N ASN A 1027 29.37 30.02 -11.38
CA ASN A 1027 28.33 29.87 -12.42
C ASN A 1027 27.20 30.90 -12.33
N LEU A 1028 27.30 31.91 -11.46
CA LEU A 1028 26.23 32.88 -11.22
C LEU A 1028 26.83 34.30 -11.28
N ARG A 1029 26.37 35.15 -12.21
CA ARG A 1029 26.88 36.52 -12.35
C ARG A 1029 26.63 37.31 -11.05
N ARG A 1030 27.69 37.87 -10.46
CA ARG A 1030 27.61 38.78 -9.30
C ARG A 1030 27.69 40.24 -9.76
N PRO A 1031 26.91 41.16 -9.16
CA PRO A 1031 27.18 42.59 -9.28
C PRO A 1031 28.46 42.96 -8.51
N ALA A 1032 29.23 43.92 -9.04
CA ALA A 1032 30.35 44.53 -8.34
C ALA A 1032 29.84 45.37 -7.15
N PRO A 1033 30.55 45.42 -6.01
CA PRO A 1033 30.14 46.23 -4.87
C PRO A 1033 30.18 47.72 -5.23
N ALA A 1034 29.10 48.43 -4.90
CA ALA A 1034 29.07 49.89 -4.96
C ALA A 1034 30.16 50.45 -4.02
N GLY A 1035 31.08 51.24 -4.57
CA GLY A 1035 32.06 52.02 -3.81
C GLY A 1035 31.39 53.11 -2.96
N PRO A 1036 32.13 53.67 -1.99
CA PRO A 1036 31.61 54.41 -0.84
C PRO A 1036 30.78 55.66 -1.18
#